data_AF-H2ZK26-F1
#
_entry.id   AF-H2ZK26-F1
#
_cell.length_a   1.000
_cell.length_b   1.000
_cell.length_c   1.000
_cell.angle_alpha   90.00
_cell.angle_beta   90.00
_cell.angle_gamma   90.00
#
_symmetry.space_group_name_H-M   'P 1'
#
loop_
_entity.id
_entity.type
_entity.pdbx_description
1 polymer ?
#
loop_
_entity_poly.entity_id
_entity_poly.type
_entity_poly.pdbx_seq_one_letter_code
_entity_poly.pdbx_strand_id
1 'polypeptide(L)'
;MSEKPAFEEDAFQALEKDFQEVVGELMGDKTLERFRVEYEKLHKALKKSHESEKRLMSKCRELNAEIVTNSSKVSQALKLSQDDQATIQQLKQELEKAWKMVDAATERETRARETIQSLKLEIANLTKLVEQGAGLSMGQEHSVNELLKMKEEVTHERDELLTEIVSMRERLSAASASQQKAESDRDAAEMKVGELQQDIQMKHNEVQRETRKKEKLERELGGGRKDLEARVGEIKNLQNQLQRCKDDNTRLEQQLKEQRILHEKAVRDTDLLNARLTKLQQDYSNQIDAADALANDNQNKAADLKMRQDTTRLTKMRETIQRRLQAVEESKADVEGQKETLRGQISGIGTRWGVDAMKKQAEADRKAMDDLVRERDILNKNCLKAANATQKQLNQVRLHEQSKKNLEQEIQNYKDEAQKQRKIIYQLEKERDRYINEASDLTQKVLGHMEDVKVREMQIFDYKKKIAEAETKLKQQQNLYEAVRSDRNLYSKNLIEAQDEITEMKRKLKIMNHQIDQLKEEITTKEAALVKELLIQEKEKLYMELKHILARQPGPEVSEQLGIYKNTLRDKTKQMKRLASELNMYESQSAEYKYEIERLARELQDVKKKYFLHKKKEQQQKERERALVQAGSSSIQPQRTDAARFTGGGFNLKPPQKASA
;
A
#
# COMPACT_ATOMS: atom_id res chain seq x y z
N MET A 1 -23.26 6.30 -35.33
CA MET A 1 -24.56 5.75 -35.77
C MET A 1 -25.67 6.28 -34.86
N SER A 2 -26.08 7.55 -35.00
CA SER A 2 -26.89 8.22 -33.95
C SER A 2 -28.38 8.43 -34.26
N GLU A 3 -28.82 8.34 -35.52
CA GLU A 3 -30.14 8.91 -35.94
C GLU A 3 -31.15 7.89 -36.49
N LYS A 4 -30.84 6.59 -36.53
CA LYS A 4 -31.77 5.57 -37.06
C LYS A 4 -33.06 5.27 -36.27
N PRO A 5 -33.18 5.43 -34.93
CA PRO A 5 -34.27 4.77 -34.19
C PRO A 5 -35.64 5.42 -34.38
N ALA A 6 -35.72 6.73 -34.60
CA ALA A 6 -37.01 7.41 -34.79
C ALA A 6 -37.75 6.85 -36.03
N PHE A 7 -36.99 6.63 -37.11
CA PHE A 7 -37.52 6.09 -38.36
C PHE A 7 -38.02 4.64 -38.23
N GLU A 8 -37.37 3.82 -37.40
CA GLU A 8 -37.77 2.43 -37.13
C GLU A 8 -39.00 2.36 -36.20
N GLU A 9 -39.13 3.29 -35.25
CA GLU A 9 -40.26 3.37 -34.32
C GLU A 9 -41.53 3.94 -34.98
N ASP A 10 -41.39 4.91 -35.89
CA ASP A 10 -42.50 5.41 -36.72
C ASP A 10 -42.98 4.35 -37.72
N ALA A 11 -42.06 3.59 -38.33
CA ALA A 11 -42.39 2.50 -39.25
C ALA A 11 -43.14 1.35 -38.55
N PHE A 12 -42.79 1.01 -37.30
CA PHE A 12 -43.53 0.01 -36.52
C PHE A 12 -44.94 0.49 -36.14
N GLN A 13 -45.11 1.76 -35.80
CA GLN A 13 -46.43 2.35 -35.52
C GLN A 13 -47.36 2.33 -36.73
N ALA A 14 -46.83 2.58 -37.94
CA ALA A 14 -47.59 2.41 -39.18
C ALA A 14 -48.05 0.94 -39.35
N LEU A 15 -47.14 -0.03 -39.15
CA LEU A 15 -47.47 -1.45 -39.25
C LEU A 15 -48.53 -1.91 -38.23
N GLU A 16 -48.51 -1.37 -37.00
CA GLU A 16 -49.50 -1.69 -35.97
C GLU A 16 -50.88 -1.04 -36.24
N LYS A 17 -50.93 0.05 -37.02
CA LYS A 17 -52.17 0.63 -37.55
C LYS A 17 -52.75 -0.21 -38.68
N ASP A 18 -51.93 -0.55 -39.68
CA ASP A 18 -52.34 -1.39 -40.82
C ASP A 18 -52.85 -2.76 -40.35
N PHE A 19 -52.22 -3.35 -39.32
CA PHE A 19 -52.69 -4.59 -38.68
C PHE A 19 -54.11 -4.45 -38.09
N GLN A 20 -54.44 -3.33 -37.43
CA GLN A 20 -55.77 -3.10 -36.85
C GLN A 20 -56.84 -2.95 -37.94
N GLU A 21 -56.51 -2.30 -39.05
CA GLU A 21 -57.41 -2.16 -40.21
C GLU A 21 -57.71 -3.53 -40.83
N VAL A 22 -56.67 -4.33 -41.11
CA VAL A 22 -56.81 -5.69 -41.67
C VAL A 22 -57.59 -6.64 -40.74
N VAL A 23 -57.35 -6.61 -39.42
CA VAL A 23 -58.14 -7.43 -38.47
C VAL A 23 -59.60 -6.97 -38.39
N GLY A 24 -59.86 -5.67 -38.52
CA GLY A 24 -61.21 -5.11 -38.59
C GLY A 24 -62.00 -5.61 -39.81
N GLU A 25 -61.36 -5.67 -40.98
CA GLU A 25 -61.97 -6.24 -42.20
C GLU A 25 -62.22 -7.75 -42.07
N LEU A 26 -61.28 -8.50 -41.49
CA LEU A 26 -61.37 -9.95 -41.32
C LEU A 26 -62.43 -10.39 -40.29
N MET A 27 -62.89 -9.51 -39.39
CA MET A 27 -63.92 -9.83 -38.40
C MET A 27 -65.32 -10.13 -39.00
N GLY A 28 -65.57 -9.74 -40.26
CA GLY A 28 -66.86 -9.93 -40.92
C GLY A 28 -67.08 -11.32 -41.55
N ASP A 29 -66.02 -12.04 -41.92
CA ASP A 29 -66.11 -13.26 -42.72
C ASP A 29 -65.66 -14.51 -41.95
N LYS A 30 -66.64 -15.38 -41.62
CA LYS A 30 -66.40 -16.65 -40.92
C LYS A 30 -65.52 -17.64 -41.68
N THR A 31 -65.36 -17.51 -43.00
CA THR A 31 -64.47 -18.37 -43.79
C THR A 31 -62.99 -18.03 -43.56
N LEU A 32 -62.69 -16.78 -43.18
CA LEU A 32 -61.32 -16.26 -42.99
C LEU A 32 -60.84 -16.30 -41.53
N GLU A 33 -61.68 -16.71 -40.57
CA GLU A 33 -61.34 -16.75 -39.13
C GLU A 33 -60.06 -17.57 -38.83
N ARG A 34 -59.81 -18.66 -39.58
CA ARG A 34 -58.54 -19.41 -39.45
C ARG A 34 -57.32 -18.60 -39.88
N PHE A 35 -57.43 -17.81 -40.96
CA PHE A 35 -56.35 -16.94 -41.43
C PHE A 35 -56.11 -15.81 -40.43
N ARG A 36 -57.19 -15.20 -39.93
CA ARG A 36 -57.14 -14.18 -38.88
C ARG A 36 -56.41 -14.65 -37.63
N VAL A 37 -56.71 -15.85 -37.12
CA VAL A 37 -56.04 -16.41 -35.93
C VAL A 37 -54.53 -16.61 -36.15
N GLU A 38 -54.10 -17.06 -37.33
CA GLU A 38 -52.66 -17.16 -37.65
C GLU A 38 -52.00 -15.79 -37.87
N TYR A 39 -52.72 -14.82 -38.44
CA TYR A 39 -52.26 -13.44 -38.60
C TYR A 39 -52.09 -12.71 -37.26
N GLU A 40 -53.03 -12.86 -36.33
CA GLU A 40 -52.94 -12.34 -34.95
C GLU A 40 -51.77 -12.99 -34.18
N LYS A 41 -51.50 -14.30 -34.38
CA LYS A 41 -50.31 -14.96 -33.83
C LYS A 41 -49.01 -14.40 -34.40
N LEU A 42 -48.95 -14.17 -35.72
CA LEU A 42 -47.78 -13.63 -36.39
C LEU A 42 -47.46 -12.21 -35.92
N HIS A 43 -48.46 -11.33 -35.84
CA HIS A 43 -48.31 -9.99 -35.29
C HIS A 43 -47.85 -10.01 -33.82
N LYS A 44 -48.41 -10.92 -33.00
CA LYS A 44 -47.98 -11.10 -31.60
C LYS A 44 -46.52 -11.58 -31.48
N ALA A 45 -46.03 -12.37 -32.44
CA ALA A 45 -44.62 -12.76 -32.51
C ALA A 45 -43.73 -11.58 -32.95
N LEU A 46 -44.15 -10.84 -33.98
CA LEU A 46 -43.46 -9.64 -34.47
C LEU A 46 -43.32 -8.56 -33.39
N LYS A 47 -44.41 -8.26 -32.66
CA LYS A 47 -44.41 -7.30 -31.56
C LYS A 47 -43.47 -7.70 -30.43
N LYS A 48 -43.45 -8.98 -30.04
CA LYS A 48 -42.46 -9.51 -29.08
C LYS A 48 -41.02 -9.38 -29.59
N SER A 49 -40.79 -9.61 -30.88
CA SER A 49 -39.47 -9.44 -31.50
C SER A 49 -39.01 -7.98 -31.42
N HIS A 50 -39.86 -7.04 -31.84
CA HIS A 50 -39.58 -5.61 -31.80
C HIS A 50 -39.37 -5.08 -30.37
N GLU A 51 -40.18 -5.51 -29.40
CA GLU A 51 -39.93 -5.20 -27.98
C GLU A 51 -38.58 -5.72 -27.48
N SER A 52 -38.15 -6.91 -27.93
CA SER A 52 -36.85 -7.48 -27.55
C SER A 52 -35.68 -6.75 -28.20
N GLU A 53 -35.83 -6.35 -29.47
CA GLU A 53 -34.88 -5.54 -30.23
C GLU A 53 -34.71 -4.15 -29.62
N LYS A 54 -35.82 -3.48 -29.25
CA LYS A 54 -35.78 -2.17 -28.56
C LYS A 54 -35.03 -2.24 -27.23
N ARG A 55 -35.21 -3.32 -26.45
CA ARG A 55 -34.45 -3.55 -25.20
C ARG A 55 -32.96 -3.80 -25.47
N LEU A 56 -32.63 -4.62 -26.46
CA LEU A 56 -31.23 -4.85 -26.88
C LEU A 56 -30.57 -3.56 -27.36
N MET A 57 -31.26 -2.74 -28.14
CA MET A 57 -30.77 -1.45 -28.62
C MET A 57 -30.56 -0.43 -27.49
N SER A 58 -31.43 -0.40 -26.47
CA SER A 58 -31.18 0.37 -25.24
C SER A 58 -29.92 -0.11 -24.54
N LYS A 59 -29.80 -1.43 -24.31
CA LYS A 59 -28.65 -2.02 -23.63
C LYS A 59 -27.34 -1.79 -24.39
N CYS A 60 -27.35 -1.83 -25.72
CA CYS A 60 -26.21 -1.48 -26.56
C CYS A 60 -25.81 0.00 -26.43
N ARG A 61 -26.77 0.93 -26.30
CA ARG A 61 -26.46 2.35 -26.05
C ARG A 61 -25.89 2.59 -24.66
N GLU A 62 -26.48 1.97 -23.64
CA GLU A 62 -25.97 2.01 -22.26
C GLU A 62 -24.52 1.50 -22.21
N LEU A 63 -24.27 0.31 -22.74
CA LEU A 63 -22.93 -0.28 -22.80
C LEU A 63 -21.96 0.58 -23.62
N ASN A 64 -22.39 1.18 -24.73
CA ASN A 64 -21.54 2.07 -25.52
C ASN A 64 -21.21 3.39 -24.78
N ALA A 65 -22.16 3.95 -24.02
CA ALA A 65 -21.93 5.12 -23.18
C ALA A 65 -20.99 4.79 -21.99
N GLU A 66 -21.15 3.61 -21.39
CA GLU A 66 -20.23 3.08 -20.37
C GLU A 66 -18.82 2.87 -20.95
N ILE A 67 -18.70 2.30 -22.16
CA ILE A 67 -17.41 2.11 -22.85
C ILE A 67 -16.72 3.46 -23.11
N VAL A 68 -17.45 4.46 -23.63
CA VAL A 68 -16.89 5.81 -23.87
C VAL A 68 -16.45 6.46 -22.55
N THR A 69 -17.25 6.34 -21.49
CA THR A 69 -16.95 6.88 -20.16
C THR A 69 -15.76 6.18 -19.49
N ASN A 70 -15.63 4.86 -19.68
CA ASN A 70 -14.49 4.10 -19.17
C ASN A 70 -13.23 4.36 -20.01
N SER A 71 -13.37 4.57 -21.32
CA SER A 71 -12.26 4.97 -22.21
C SER A 71 -11.67 6.33 -21.80
N SER A 72 -12.51 7.33 -21.49
CA SER A 72 -12.04 8.63 -21.03
C SER A 72 -11.36 8.54 -19.65
N LYS A 73 -11.91 7.76 -18.71
CA LYS A 73 -11.27 7.48 -17.41
C LYS A 73 -9.92 6.78 -17.56
N VAL A 74 -9.81 5.77 -18.43
CA VAL A 74 -8.55 5.07 -18.72
C VAL A 74 -7.53 6.02 -19.34
N SER A 75 -7.94 6.88 -20.28
CA SER A 75 -7.06 7.90 -20.86
C SER A 75 -6.55 8.91 -19.81
N GLN A 76 -7.42 9.36 -18.90
CA GLN A 76 -7.04 10.25 -17.80
C GLN A 76 -6.08 9.57 -16.82
N ALA A 77 -6.34 8.32 -16.44
CA ALA A 77 -5.45 7.54 -15.56
C ALA A 77 -4.08 7.26 -16.21
N LEU A 78 -4.04 6.98 -17.52
CA LEU A 78 -2.80 6.81 -18.26
C LEU A 78 -1.97 8.10 -18.26
N LYS A 79 -2.62 9.26 -18.45
CA LYS A 79 -1.94 10.56 -18.43
C LYS A 79 -1.37 10.88 -17.04
N LEU A 80 -2.15 10.69 -15.97
CA LEU A 80 -1.66 10.86 -14.60
C LEU A 80 -0.46 9.93 -14.31
N SER A 81 -0.51 8.68 -14.77
CA SER A 81 0.61 7.74 -14.65
C SER A 81 1.87 8.18 -15.41
N GLN A 82 1.74 8.90 -16.53
CA GLN A 82 2.86 9.49 -17.27
C GLN A 82 3.44 10.71 -16.54
N ASP A 83 2.58 11.59 -16.01
CA ASP A 83 2.97 12.78 -15.25
C ASP A 83 3.67 12.38 -13.92
N ASP A 84 3.15 11.37 -13.21
CA ASP A 84 3.78 10.77 -12.03
C ASP A 84 5.16 10.17 -12.38
N GLN A 85 5.28 9.46 -13.50
CA GLN A 85 6.54 8.85 -13.89
C GLN A 85 7.60 9.89 -14.29
N ALA A 86 7.21 11.01 -14.90
CA ALA A 86 8.11 12.15 -15.14
C ALA A 86 8.57 12.78 -13.80
N THR A 87 7.65 12.95 -12.85
CA THR A 87 7.95 13.49 -11.52
C THR A 87 8.92 12.58 -10.74
N ILE A 88 8.69 11.26 -10.77
CA ILE A 88 9.60 10.25 -10.20
C ILE A 88 10.99 10.32 -10.84
N GLN A 89 11.07 10.57 -12.16
CA GLN A 89 12.35 10.68 -12.85
C GLN A 89 13.12 11.95 -12.44
N GLN A 90 12.44 13.08 -12.23
CA GLN A 90 13.04 14.30 -11.68
C GLN A 90 13.56 14.07 -10.25
N LEU A 91 12.74 13.52 -9.36
CA LEU A 91 13.13 13.21 -7.97
C LEU A 91 14.31 12.23 -7.90
N LYS A 92 14.41 11.26 -8.82
CA LYS A 92 15.59 10.38 -8.92
C LYS A 92 16.87 11.15 -9.30
N GLN A 93 16.80 12.11 -10.22
CA GLN A 93 17.95 12.94 -10.57
C GLN A 93 18.39 13.85 -9.42
N GLU A 94 17.44 14.38 -8.62
CA GLU A 94 17.76 15.15 -7.42
C GLU A 94 18.39 14.29 -6.33
N LEU A 95 17.89 13.07 -6.12
CA LEU A 95 18.49 12.10 -5.20
C LEU A 95 19.93 11.74 -5.61
N GLU A 96 20.18 11.53 -6.90
CA GLU A 96 21.53 11.22 -7.42
C GLU A 96 22.49 12.41 -7.27
N LYS A 97 22.02 13.65 -7.45
CA LYS A 97 22.79 14.87 -7.14
C LYS A 97 23.10 14.97 -5.65
N ALA A 98 22.12 14.69 -4.78
CA ALA A 98 22.30 14.70 -3.33
C ALA A 98 23.33 13.64 -2.89
N TRP A 99 23.26 12.43 -3.43
CA TRP A 99 24.26 11.38 -3.21
C TRP A 99 25.67 11.83 -3.60
N LYS A 100 25.85 12.37 -4.82
CA LYS A 100 27.15 12.89 -5.28
C LYS A 100 27.69 14.03 -4.40
N MET A 101 26.82 14.85 -3.81
CA MET A 101 27.23 15.87 -2.83
C MET A 101 27.67 15.27 -1.48
N VAL A 102 27.04 14.17 -1.04
CA VAL A 102 27.46 13.40 0.15
C VAL A 102 28.80 12.71 -0.09
N ASP A 103 28.97 12.02 -1.22
CA ASP A 103 30.24 11.37 -1.59
C ASP A 103 31.40 12.38 -1.67
N ALA A 104 31.16 13.54 -2.28
CA ALA A 104 32.14 14.62 -2.30
C ALA A 104 32.40 15.26 -0.92
N ALA A 105 31.50 15.12 0.05
CA ALA A 105 31.71 15.57 1.42
C ALA A 105 32.51 14.55 2.24
N THR A 106 32.20 13.25 2.13
CA THR A 106 32.94 12.18 2.80
C THR A 106 34.36 12.06 2.28
N GLU A 107 34.61 12.27 0.98
CA GLU A 107 35.97 12.30 0.42
C GLU A 107 36.80 13.51 0.92
N ARG A 108 36.16 14.66 1.20
CA ARG A 108 36.85 15.77 1.88
C ARG A 108 37.14 15.44 3.35
N GLU A 109 36.23 14.75 4.03
CA GLU A 109 36.41 14.33 5.43
C GLU A 109 37.56 13.32 5.59
N THR A 110 37.70 12.35 4.68
CA THR A 110 38.81 11.38 4.73
C THR A 110 40.16 12.04 4.49
N ARG A 111 40.30 12.88 3.46
CA ARG A 111 41.52 13.66 3.20
C ARG A 111 41.88 14.57 4.39
N ALA A 112 40.89 15.16 5.07
CA ALA A 112 41.12 15.94 6.27
C ALA A 112 41.61 15.08 7.45
N ARG A 113 41.03 13.88 7.66
CA ARG A 113 41.52 12.92 8.67
C ARG A 113 42.96 12.48 8.42
N GLU A 114 43.31 12.13 7.19
CA GLU A 114 44.66 11.72 6.80
C GLU A 114 45.68 12.84 7.09
N THR A 115 45.33 14.08 6.73
CA THR A 115 46.15 15.27 7.01
C THR A 115 46.38 15.46 8.53
N ILE A 116 45.31 15.38 9.33
CA ILE A 116 45.40 15.46 10.80
C ILE A 116 46.26 14.33 11.37
N GLN A 117 46.19 13.13 10.79
CA GLN A 117 46.96 11.97 11.24
C GLN A 117 48.45 12.11 10.94
N SER A 118 48.82 12.70 9.78
CA SER A 118 50.20 13.07 9.44
C SER A 118 50.77 14.08 10.42
N LEU A 119 50.05 15.19 10.67
CA LEU A 119 50.50 16.26 11.58
C LEU A 119 50.71 15.75 13.02
N LYS A 120 49.85 14.85 13.50
CA LYS A 120 50.05 14.19 14.82
C LYS A 120 51.32 13.35 14.89
N LEU A 121 51.75 12.77 13.77
CA LEU A 121 52.95 11.95 13.66
C LEU A 121 54.22 12.82 13.64
N GLU A 122 54.17 13.96 12.95
CA GLU A 122 55.23 14.98 13.00
C GLU A 122 55.39 15.58 14.39
N ILE A 123 54.30 15.96 15.06
CA ILE A 123 54.32 16.44 16.45
C ILE A 123 54.99 15.40 17.36
N ALA A 124 54.58 14.13 17.29
CA ALA A 124 55.17 13.07 18.11
C ALA A 124 56.68 12.85 17.85
N ASN A 125 57.13 13.03 16.61
CA ASN A 125 58.56 12.96 16.25
C ASN A 125 59.35 14.17 16.77
N LEU A 126 58.78 15.38 16.70
CA LEU A 126 59.40 16.60 17.20
C LEU A 126 59.49 16.59 18.73
N THR A 127 58.44 16.18 19.45
CA THR A 127 58.48 16.00 20.92
C THR A 127 59.62 15.08 21.34
N LYS A 128 59.84 13.99 20.59
CA LYS A 128 60.91 13.02 20.86
C LYS A 128 62.32 13.54 20.57
N LEU A 129 62.45 14.53 19.68
CA LEU A 129 63.71 15.21 19.40
C LEU A 129 64.07 16.19 20.54
N VAL A 130 63.06 16.89 21.05
CA VAL A 130 63.20 17.85 22.17
C VAL A 130 63.62 17.15 23.47
N GLU A 131 63.10 15.95 23.74
CA GLU A 131 63.48 15.14 24.92
C GLU A 131 64.96 14.70 24.95
N GLN A 132 65.70 14.78 23.84
CA GLN A 132 67.08 14.29 23.74
C GLN A 132 68.16 15.38 23.77
N GLY A 133 67.79 16.67 23.84
CA GLY A 133 68.69 17.80 23.56
C GLY A 133 68.89 18.81 24.68
N ALA A 134 69.48 18.43 25.83
CA ALA A 134 69.87 19.39 26.87
C ALA A 134 71.19 19.02 27.58
N GLY A 135 72.29 19.64 27.18
CA GLY A 135 73.62 19.57 27.80
C GLY A 135 74.35 20.92 27.68
N LEU A 136 75.07 21.32 28.74
CA LEU A 136 75.37 22.73 29.04
C LEU A 136 76.61 23.37 28.34
N SER A 137 76.37 24.58 27.81
CA SER A 137 77.15 25.83 27.93
C SER A 137 78.69 25.86 27.75
N MET A 138 79.11 26.51 26.66
CA MET A 138 80.21 27.50 26.60
C MET A 138 80.17 28.25 25.24
N GLY A 139 80.42 29.56 25.10
CA GLY A 139 80.55 30.65 26.07
C GLY A 139 80.81 32.02 25.36
N GLN A 140 80.38 33.14 25.96
CA GLN A 140 80.63 34.57 25.62
C GLN A 140 80.47 35.14 24.18
N GLU A 141 80.49 34.36 23.10
CA GLU A 141 79.66 34.67 21.91
C GLU A 141 78.21 34.18 22.12
N HIS A 142 78.02 33.30 23.10
CA HIS A 142 76.72 32.76 23.46
C HIS A 142 75.73 33.86 23.88
N SER A 143 76.09 34.85 24.68
CA SER A 143 75.08 35.77 25.28
C SER A 143 74.27 36.58 24.26
N VAL A 144 74.86 36.96 23.12
CA VAL A 144 74.13 37.63 22.02
C VAL A 144 73.30 36.63 21.22
N ASN A 145 73.84 35.43 20.97
CA ASN A 145 73.09 34.33 20.34
C ASN A 145 72.01 33.72 21.25
N GLU A 146 72.13 33.81 22.57
CA GLU A 146 71.16 33.39 23.58
C GLU A 146 70.04 34.42 23.71
N LEU A 147 70.35 35.72 23.62
CA LEU A 147 69.32 36.76 23.53
C LEU A 147 68.60 36.74 22.18
N LEU A 148 69.30 36.41 21.08
CA LEU A 148 68.66 36.15 19.79
C LEU A 148 67.82 34.86 19.83
N LYS A 149 68.33 33.76 20.39
CA LYS A 149 67.57 32.52 20.60
C LYS A 149 66.36 32.73 21.49
N MET A 150 66.48 33.32 22.68
CA MET A 150 65.32 33.63 23.52
C MET A 150 64.32 34.54 22.80
N LYS A 151 64.78 35.51 22.02
CA LYS A 151 63.89 36.36 21.22
C LYS A 151 63.22 35.57 20.10
N GLU A 152 63.92 34.65 19.46
CA GLU A 152 63.39 33.74 18.43
C GLU A 152 62.40 32.72 19.03
N GLU A 153 62.76 32.06 20.13
CA GLU A 153 61.94 31.17 20.97
C GLU A 153 60.67 31.88 21.44
N VAL A 154 60.76 33.07 22.04
CA VAL A 154 59.58 33.84 22.47
C VAL A 154 58.74 34.33 21.29
N THR A 155 59.35 34.64 20.12
CA THR A 155 58.54 34.89 18.91
C THR A 155 57.91 33.62 18.35
N HIS A 156 58.56 32.46 18.49
CA HIS A 156 58.04 31.18 18.05
C HIS A 156 56.86 30.75 18.93
N GLU A 157 57.01 30.79 20.26
CA GLU A 157 55.93 30.59 21.24
C GLU A 157 54.77 31.57 20.99
N ARG A 158 55.05 32.85 20.71
CA ARG A 158 54.02 33.83 20.34
C ARG A 158 53.27 33.41 19.07
N ASP A 159 53.98 32.92 18.05
CA ASP A 159 53.40 32.57 16.75
C ASP A 159 52.67 31.21 16.79
N GLU A 160 53.12 30.27 17.62
CA GLU A 160 52.41 29.05 18.01
C GLU A 160 51.13 29.37 18.79
N LEU A 161 51.20 30.22 19.81
CA LEU A 161 50.02 30.66 20.56
C LEU A 161 49.05 31.46 19.68
N LEU A 162 49.55 32.26 18.73
CA LEU A 162 48.69 32.92 17.74
C LEU A 162 48.01 31.93 16.79
N THR A 163 48.70 30.91 16.31
CA THR A 163 48.11 29.87 15.46
C THR A 163 47.14 28.97 16.23
N GLU A 164 47.40 28.66 17.50
CA GLU A 164 46.41 28.04 18.39
C GLU A 164 45.18 28.93 18.59
N ILE A 165 45.35 30.23 18.85
CA ILE A 165 44.24 31.18 19.00
C ILE A 165 43.40 31.26 17.72
N VAL A 166 44.02 31.26 16.54
CA VAL A 166 43.31 31.22 15.25
C VAL A 166 42.56 29.90 15.09
N SER A 167 43.21 28.75 15.35
CA SER A 167 42.58 27.43 15.29
C SER A 167 41.41 27.27 16.27
N MET A 168 41.53 27.84 17.47
CA MET A 168 40.45 27.87 18.47
C MET A 168 39.30 28.77 18.02
N ARG A 169 39.58 29.92 17.40
CA ARG A 169 38.55 30.82 16.84
C ARG A 169 37.80 30.18 15.67
N GLU A 170 38.49 29.48 14.78
CA GLU A 170 37.84 28.73 13.69
C GLU A 170 36.98 27.59 14.23
N ARG A 171 37.48 26.82 15.20
CA ARG A 171 36.70 25.77 15.89
C ARG A 171 35.47 26.34 16.61
N LEU A 172 35.61 27.50 17.28
CA LEU A 172 34.50 28.20 17.93
C LEU A 172 33.45 28.68 16.90
N SER A 173 33.90 29.24 15.78
CA SER A 173 33.02 29.69 14.69
C SER A 173 32.25 28.52 14.06
N ALA A 174 32.92 27.40 13.78
CA ALA A 174 32.30 26.19 13.25
C ALA A 174 31.31 25.56 14.25
N ALA A 175 31.65 25.53 15.54
CA ALA A 175 30.76 25.05 16.60
C ALA A 175 29.52 25.96 16.74
N SER A 176 29.69 27.28 16.67
CA SER A 176 28.60 28.25 16.72
C SER A 176 27.65 28.13 15.52
N ALA A 177 28.19 27.98 14.30
CA ALA A 177 27.38 27.74 13.10
C ALA A 177 26.63 26.39 13.14
N SER A 178 27.27 25.35 13.68
CA SER A 178 26.64 24.04 13.94
C SER A 178 25.47 24.17 14.94
N GLN A 179 25.69 24.87 16.06
CA GLN A 179 24.67 25.12 17.07
C GLN A 179 23.48 25.91 16.49
N GLN A 180 23.74 27.01 15.76
CA GLN A 180 22.68 27.83 15.17
C GLN A 180 21.84 27.04 14.16
N LYS A 181 22.47 26.12 13.40
CA LYS A 181 21.73 25.22 12.51
C LYS A 181 20.87 24.22 13.30
N ALA A 182 21.41 23.61 14.35
CA ALA A 182 20.67 22.68 15.20
C ALA A 182 19.50 23.35 15.93
N GLU A 183 19.63 24.62 16.33
CA GLU A 183 18.55 25.44 16.89
C GLU A 183 17.46 25.72 15.83
N SER A 184 17.84 26.08 14.60
CA SER A 184 16.88 26.26 13.50
C SER A 184 16.15 24.96 13.12
N ASP A 185 16.84 23.83 13.11
CA ASP A 185 16.26 22.51 12.81
C ASP A 185 15.31 22.06 13.96
N ARG A 186 15.64 22.38 15.22
CA ARG A 186 14.76 22.18 16.39
C ARG A 186 13.48 23.01 16.26
N ASP A 187 13.59 24.30 15.97
CA ASP A 187 12.43 25.21 15.93
C ASP A 187 11.47 24.82 14.80
N ALA A 188 12.00 24.40 13.65
CA ALA A 188 11.21 23.83 12.57
C ALA A 188 10.48 22.53 12.98
N ALA A 189 11.14 21.67 13.76
CA ALA A 189 10.52 20.45 14.30
C ALA A 189 9.43 20.76 15.35
N GLU A 190 9.65 21.75 16.22
CA GLU A 190 8.64 22.20 17.20
C GLU A 190 7.41 22.79 16.53
N MET A 191 7.57 23.62 15.49
CA MET A 191 6.42 24.09 14.68
C MET A 191 5.66 22.91 14.06
N LYS A 192 6.37 21.90 13.53
CA LYS A 192 5.74 20.71 12.95
C LYS A 192 4.98 19.87 13.96
N VAL A 193 5.49 19.76 15.20
CA VAL A 193 4.79 19.11 16.31
C VAL A 193 3.52 19.89 16.68
N GLY A 194 3.57 21.23 16.71
CA GLY A 194 2.41 22.08 16.94
C GLY A 194 1.31 21.90 15.90
N GLU A 195 1.66 21.91 14.60
CA GLU A 195 0.73 21.61 13.50
C GLU A 195 0.06 20.24 13.68
N LEU A 196 0.86 19.19 13.93
CA LEU A 196 0.35 17.83 14.11
C LEU A 196 -0.55 17.69 15.34
N GLN A 197 -0.26 18.39 16.44
CA GLN A 197 -1.14 18.42 17.60
C GLN A 197 -2.48 19.08 17.28
N GLN A 198 -2.47 20.18 16.51
CA GLN A 198 -3.69 20.86 16.08
C GLN A 198 -4.55 19.98 15.14
N ASP A 199 -3.92 19.29 14.19
CA ASP A 199 -4.58 18.32 13.31
C ASP A 199 -5.19 17.14 14.08
N ILE A 200 -4.45 16.57 15.05
CA ILE A 200 -4.95 15.52 15.95
C ILE A 200 -6.18 16.02 16.71
N GLN A 201 -6.17 17.26 17.21
CA GLN A 201 -7.31 17.82 17.94
C GLN A 201 -8.52 18.09 17.02
N MET A 202 -8.30 18.55 15.78
CA MET A 202 -9.37 18.66 14.78
C MET A 202 -9.98 17.29 14.45
N LYS A 203 -9.15 16.26 14.22
CA LYS A 203 -9.60 14.89 13.95
C LYS A 203 -10.33 14.28 15.14
N HIS A 204 -9.89 14.54 16.37
CA HIS A 204 -10.60 14.13 17.58
C HIS A 204 -12.01 14.74 17.67
N ASN A 205 -12.14 16.04 17.38
CA ASN A 205 -13.43 16.73 17.35
C ASN A 205 -14.36 16.22 16.23
N GLU A 206 -13.80 15.88 15.05
CA GLU A 206 -14.53 15.24 13.96
C GLU A 206 -15.08 13.87 14.36
N VAL A 207 -14.24 13.01 14.95
CA VAL A 207 -14.66 11.71 15.49
C VAL A 207 -15.75 11.85 16.55
N GLN A 208 -15.64 12.78 17.50
CA GLN A 208 -16.70 13.02 18.49
C GLN A 208 -18.03 13.42 17.85
N ARG A 209 -18.02 14.23 16.79
CA ARG A 209 -19.23 14.63 16.05
C ARG A 209 -19.88 13.44 15.35
N GLU A 210 -19.09 12.61 14.67
CA GLU A 210 -19.61 11.41 13.99
C GLU A 210 -20.12 10.35 14.98
N THR A 211 -19.47 10.15 16.13
CA THR A 211 -19.98 9.27 17.20
C THR A 211 -21.35 9.74 17.70
N ARG A 212 -21.54 11.04 17.96
CA ARG A 212 -22.85 11.58 18.39
C ARG A 212 -23.94 11.45 17.31
N LYS A 213 -23.59 11.59 16.03
CA LYS A 213 -24.51 11.31 14.91
C LYS A 213 -24.89 9.83 14.86
N LYS A 214 -23.90 8.93 14.97
CA LYS A 214 -24.11 7.47 15.01
C LYS A 214 -25.07 7.09 16.13
N GLU A 215 -24.82 7.52 17.37
CA GLU A 215 -25.70 7.24 18.52
C GLU A 215 -27.13 7.75 18.33
N LYS A 216 -27.30 8.89 17.63
CA LYS A 216 -28.63 9.41 17.30
C LYS A 216 -29.34 8.50 16.28
N LEU A 217 -28.66 8.12 15.20
CA LEU A 217 -29.19 7.23 14.18
C LEU A 217 -29.49 5.82 14.73
N GLU A 218 -28.65 5.29 15.63
CA GLU A 218 -28.90 4.02 16.31
C GLU A 218 -30.15 4.07 17.21
N ARG A 219 -30.39 5.21 17.88
CA ARG A 219 -31.64 5.44 18.64
C ARG A 219 -32.87 5.54 17.73
N GLU A 220 -32.76 6.24 16.59
CA GLU A 220 -33.85 6.34 15.61
C GLU A 220 -34.18 4.98 14.96
N LEU A 221 -33.16 4.20 14.58
CA LEU A 221 -33.32 2.83 14.09
C LEU A 221 -33.90 1.89 15.17
N GLY A 222 -33.50 2.06 16.43
CA GLY A 222 -34.06 1.32 17.56
C GLY A 222 -35.53 1.64 17.83
N GLY A 223 -35.94 2.91 17.63
CA GLY A 223 -37.34 3.32 17.66
C GLY A 223 -38.14 2.69 16.52
N GLY A 224 -37.70 2.88 15.27
CA GLY A 224 -38.38 2.34 14.09
C GLY A 224 -38.51 0.81 14.09
N ARG A 225 -37.56 0.07 14.69
CA ARG A 225 -37.70 -1.38 14.91
C ARG A 225 -38.83 -1.73 15.88
N LYS A 226 -38.98 -1.01 16.99
CA LYS A 226 -40.07 -1.24 17.95
C LYS A 226 -41.43 -0.90 17.34
N ASP A 227 -41.51 0.18 16.56
CA ASP A 227 -42.74 0.55 15.85
C ASP A 227 -43.11 -0.52 14.81
N LEU A 228 -42.13 -1.05 14.07
CA LEU A 228 -42.34 -2.16 13.14
C LEU A 228 -42.82 -3.44 13.84
N GLU A 229 -42.21 -3.81 14.98
CA GLU A 229 -42.65 -4.95 15.79
C GLU A 229 -44.09 -4.77 16.30
N ALA A 230 -44.45 -3.57 16.75
CA ALA A 230 -45.81 -3.22 17.16
C ALA A 230 -46.81 -3.36 15.99
N ARG A 231 -46.49 -2.82 14.80
CA ARG A 231 -47.33 -2.97 13.59
C ARG A 231 -47.47 -4.43 13.15
N VAL A 232 -46.41 -5.23 13.23
CA VAL A 232 -46.47 -6.68 12.95
C VAL A 232 -47.38 -7.40 13.96
N GLY A 233 -47.36 -6.98 15.24
CA GLY A 233 -48.31 -7.46 16.27
C GLY A 233 -49.77 -7.10 15.96
N GLU A 234 -50.03 -5.85 15.57
CA GLU A 234 -51.36 -5.39 15.14
C GLU A 234 -51.86 -6.17 13.91
N ILE A 235 -51.01 -6.37 12.89
CA ILE A 235 -51.33 -7.16 11.69
C ILE A 235 -51.71 -8.60 12.06
N LYS A 236 -50.96 -9.26 12.96
CA LYS A 236 -51.31 -10.60 13.44
C LYS A 236 -52.66 -10.62 14.18
N ASN A 237 -52.94 -9.62 15.00
CA ASN A 237 -54.24 -9.50 15.67
C ASN A 237 -55.40 -9.31 14.67
N LEU A 238 -55.23 -8.45 13.66
CA LEU A 238 -56.21 -8.25 12.60
C LEU A 238 -56.40 -9.50 11.72
N GLN A 239 -55.32 -10.24 11.41
CA GLN A 239 -55.40 -11.52 10.71
C GLN A 239 -56.19 -12.57 11.52
N ASN A 240 -55.96 -12.65 12.83
CA ASN A 240 -56.71 -13.53 13.73
C ASN A 240 -58.20 -13.14 13.82
N GLN A 241 -58.52 -11.85 13.84
CA GLN A 241 -59.91 -11.36 13.79
C GLN A 241 -60.57 -11.69 12.44
N LEU A 242 -59.88 -11.43 11.32
CA LEU A 242 -60.35 -11.76 9.98
C LEU A 242 -60.64 -13.26 9.84
N GLN A 243 -59.79 -14.13 10.40
CA GLN A 243 -60.02 -15.58 10.36
C GLN A 243 -61.29 -15.96 11.14
N ARG A 244 -61.46 -15.44 12.37
CA ARG A 244 -62.70 -15.67 13.14
C ARG A 244 -63.95 -15.22 12.39
N CYS A 245 -63.92 -14.05 11.74
CA CYS A 245 -65.04 -13.57 10.92
C CYS A 245 -65.32 -14.47 9.71
N LYS A 246 -64.29 -15.07 9.09
CA LYS A 246 -64.48 -16.08 8.02
C LYS A 246 -65.11 -17.37 8.55
N ASP A 247 -64.66 -17.84 9.71
CA ASP A 247 -65.18 -19.05 10.35
C ASP A 247 -66.65 -18.85 10.78
N ASP A 248 -66.99 -17.67 11.34
CA ASP A 248 -68.39 -17.30 11.64
C ASP A 248 -69.24 -17.15 10.37
N ASN A 249 -68.70 -16.58 9.28
CA ASN A 249 -69.44 -16.43 8.03
C ASN A 249 -69.72 -17.79 7.36
N THR A 250 -68.75 -18.71 7.33
CA THR A 250 -68.99 -20.07 6.80
C THR A 250 -70.01 -20.85 7.64
N ARG A 251 -70.01 -20.67 8.98
CA ARG A 251 -71.08 -21.21 9.85
C ARG A 251 -72.46 -20.63 9.52
N LEU A 252 -72.56 -19.32 9.29
CA LEU A 252 -73.81 -18.65 8.93
C LEU A 252 -74.31 -19.07 7.53
N GLU A 253 -73.41 -19.23 6.55
CA GLU A 253 -73.73 -19.75 5.22
C GLU A 253 -74.26 -21.19 5.28
N GLN A 254 -73.67 -22.05 6.13
CA GLN A 254 -74.17 -23.39 6.37
C GLN A 254 -75.57 -23.37 7.01
N GLN A 255 -75.79 -22.56 8.05
CA GLN A 255 -77.10 -22.40 8.68
C GLN A 255 -78.16 -21.89 7.69
N LEU A 256 -77.80 -20.94 6.82
CA LEU A 256 -78.68 -20.43 5.77
C LEU A 256 -79.06 -21.55 4.77
N LYS A 257 -78.11 -22.42 4.41
CA LYS A 257 -78.35 -23.56 3.52
C LYS A 257 -79.27 -24.60 4.15
N GLU A 258 -79.07 -24.90 5.43
CA GLU A 258 -79.95 -25.80 6.20
C GLU A 258 -81.38 -25.25 6.31
N GLN A 259 -81.53 -23.95 6.62
CA GLN A 259 -82.83 -23.27 6.65
C GLN A 259 -83.53 -23.24 5.28
N ARG A 260 -82.78 -23.06 4.17
CA ARG A 260 -83.34 -23.17 2.82
C ARG A 260 -83.90 -24.56 2.53
N ILE A 261 -83.17 -25.63 2.90
CA ILE A 261 -83.64 -27.02 2.72
C ILE A 261 -84.90 -27.29 3.56
N LEU A 262 -84.95 -26.79 4.80
CA LEU A 262 -86.15 -26.89 5.65
C LEU A 262 -87.33 -26.12 5.06
N HIS A 263 -87.10 -24.91 4.52
CA HIS A 263 -88.13 -24.11 3.88
C HIS A 263 -88.66 -24.79 2.60
N GLU A 264 -87.79 -25.29 1.72
CA GLU A 264 -88.20 -26.07 0.55
C GLU A 264 -89.04 -27.29 0.92
N LYS A 265 -88.69 -27.99 2.01
CA LYS A 265 -89.49 -29.12 2.50
C LYS A 265 -90.87 -28.66 2.99
N ALA A 266 -90.93 -27.60 3.79
CA ALA A 266 -92.19 -27.03 4.28
C ALA A 266 -93.10 -26.53 3.13
N VAL A 267 -92.52 -25.97 2.06
CA VAL A 267 -93.25 -25.59 0.84
C VAL A 267 -93.84 -26.83 0.16
N ARG A 268 -93.05 -27.90 -0.07
CA ARG A 268 -93.56 -29.16 -0.64
C ARG A 268 -94.67 -29.79 0.20
N ASP A 269 -94.51 -29.78 1.52
CA ASP A 269 -95.53 -30.30 2.46
C ASP A 269 -96.82 -29.45 2.39
N THR A 270 -96.69 -28.12 2.23
CA THR A 270 -97.81 -27.19 2.04
C THR A 270 -98.51 -27.39 0.70
N ASP A 271 -97.76 -27.57 -0.39
CA ASP A 271 -98.31 -27.85 -1.72
C ASP A 271 -99.07 -29.19 -1.75
N LEU A 272 -98.54 -30.22 -1.06
CA LEU A 272 -99.21 -31.51 -0.91
C LEU A 272 -100.52 -31.38 -0.09
N LEU A 273 -100.52 -30.57 0.96
CA LEU A 273 -101.72 -30.27 1.74
C LEU A 273 -102.75 -29.47 0.94
N ASN A 274 -102.31 -28.48 0.16
CA ASN A 274 -103.17 -27.71 -0.74
C ASN A 274 -103.80 -28.61 -1.81
N ALA A 275 -103.03 -29.50 -2.44
CA ALA A 275 -103.56 -30.47 -3.40
C ALA A 275 -104.62 -31.41 -2.79
N ARG A 276 -104.41 -31.85 -1.54
CA ARG A 276 -105.41 -32.63 -0.78
C ARG A 276 -106.65 -31.80 -0.46
N LEU A 277 -106.50 -30.53 -0.05
CA LEU A 277 -107.60 -29.62 0.23
C LEU A 277 -108.44 -29.36 -1.03
N THR A 278 -107.80 -29.07 -2.16
CA THR A 278 -108.48 -28.86 -3.45
C THR A 278 -109.25 -30.11 -3.87
N LYS A 279 -108.66 -31.31 -3.71
CA LYS A 279 -109.37 -32.56 -3.99
C LYS A 279 -110.59 -32.74 -3.07
N LEU A 280 -110.45 -32.48 -1.77
CA LEU A 280 -111.54 -32.59 -0.81
C LEU A 280 -112.66 -31.56 -1.08
N GLN A 281 -112.32 -30.35 -1.53
CA GLN A 281 -113.27 -29.34 -2.00
C GLN A 281 -114.01 -29.79 -3.25
N GLN A 282 -113.31 -30.43 -4.20
CA GLN A 282 -113.92 -31.00 -5.41
C GLN A 282 -114.87 -32.16 -5.05
N ASP A 283 -114.44 -33.08 -4.18
CA ASP A 283 -115.27 -34.19 -3.69
C ASP A 283 -116.52 -33.67 -2.95
N TYR A 284 -116.39 -32.57 -2.17
CA TYR A 284 -117.52 -31.91 -1.51
C TYR A 284 -118.46 -31.20 -2.50
N SER A 285 -117.94 -30.53 -3.52
CA SER A 285 -118.76 -29.96 -4.61
C SER A 285 -119.56 -31.06 -5.31
N ASN A 286 -118.91 -32.16 -5.69
CA ASN A 286 -119.57 -33.30 -6.32
C ASN A 286 -120.69 -33.89 -5.43
N GLN A 287 -120.54 -33.86 -4.09
CA GLN A 287 -121.59 -34.27 -3.16
C GLN A 287 -122.75 -33.28 -3.08
N ILE A 288 -122.48 -31.97 -3.17
CA ILE A 288 -123.52 -30.94 -3.29
C ILE A 288 -124.29 -31.12 -4.60
N ASP A 289 -123.58 -31.24 -5.72
CA ASP A 289 -124.18 -31.43 -7.05
C ASP A 289 -125.06 -32.71 -7.10
N ALA A 290 -124.62 -33.79 -6.43
CA ALA A 290 -125.41 -35.01 -6.28
C ALA A 290 -126.64 -34.82 -5.35
N ALA A 291 -126.52 -34.04 -4.27
CA ALA A 291 -127.62 -33.73 -3.38
C ALA A 291 -128.68 -32.85 -4.07
N ASP A 292 -128.25 -31.84 -4.85
CA ASP A 292 -129.12 -30.98 -5.65
C ASP A 292 -129.79 -31.76 -6.79
N ALA A 293 -129.11 -32.72 -7.41
CA ALA A 293 -129.72 -33.63 -8.39
C ALA A 293 -130.84 -34.48 -7.75
N LEU A 294 -130.61 -35.04 -6.55
CA LEU A 294 -131.62 -35.78 -5.79
C LEU A 294 -132.76 -34.90 -5.27
N ALA A 295 -132.47 -33.64 -4.90
CA ALA A 295 -133.48 -32.66 -4.51
C ALA A 295 -134.38 -32.29 -5.70
N ASN A 296 -133.81 -32.07 -6.89
CA ASN A 296 -134.55 -31.83 -8.13
C ASN A 296 -135.38 -33.05 -8.54
N ASP A 297 -134.85 -34.28 -8.44
CA ASP A 297 -135.62 -35.50 -8.71
C ASP A 297 -136.79 -35.68 -7.72
N ASN A 298 -136.58 -35.39 -6.42
CA ASN A 298 -137.67 -35.35 -5.44
C ASN A 298 -138.68 -34.23 -5.72
N GLN A 299 -138.24 -33.06 -6.16
CA GLN A 299 -139.12 -31.94 -6.52
C GLN A 299 -139.94 -32.26 -7.79
N ASN A 300 -139.34 -32.93 -8.76
CA ASN A 300 -140.03 -33.42 -9.96
C ASN A 300 -141.05 -34.51 -9.60
N LYS A 301 -140.70 -35.47 -8.74
CA LYS A 301 -141.64 -36.49 -8.21
C LYS A 301 -142.77 -35.87 -7.38
N ALA A 302 -142.49 -34.82 -6.62
CA ALA A 302 -143.50 -34.06 -5.90
C ALA A 302 -144.42 -33.27 -6.86
N ALA A 303 -143.89 -32.74 -7.96
CA ALA A 303 -144.67 -32.12 -9.03
C ALA A 303 -145.55 -33.15 -9.76
N ASP A 304 -145.03 -34.34 -10.04
CA ASP A 304 -145.76 -35.44 -10.70
C ASP A 304 -146.88 -36.01 -9.80
N LEU A 305 -146.66 -36.04 -8.48
CA LEU A 305 -147.70 -36.31 -7.47
C LEU A 305 -148.77 -35.19 -7.43
N LYS A 306 -148.37 -33.92 -7.54
CA LYS A 306 -149.29 -32.77 -7.65
C LYS A 306 -150.13 -32.82 -8.93
N MET A 307 -149.55 -33.25 -10.05
CA MET A 307 -150.23 -33.41 -11.33
C MET A 307 -151.16 -34.65 -11.38
N ARG A 308 -151.15 -35.51 -10.36
CA ARG A 308 -152.08 -36.65 -10.21
C ARG A 308 -153.20 -36.42 -9.17
N GLN A 309 -153.18 -35.31 -8.45
CA GLN A 309 -154.24 -34.91 -7.51
C GLN A 309 -154.56 -33.41 -7.65
N ASP A 310 -155.12 -33.01 -8.79
CA ASP A 310 -156.12 -31.92 -8.89
C ASP A 310 -156.57 -31.68 -10.36
N THR A 311 -157.63 -32.37 -10.81
CA THR A 311 -158.46 -31.89 -11.94
C THR A 311 -159.85 -32.53 -11.99
N THR A 312 -160.60 -32.48 -10.88
CA THR A 312 -162.04 -32.83 -10.89
C THR A 312 -162.90 -31.85 -10.07
N ARG A 313 -163.63 -31.01 -10.82
CA ARG A 313 -164.82 -30.20 -10.46
C ARG A 313 -164.62 -28.74 -10.01
N LEU A 314 -165.56 -27.93 -10.52
CA LEU A 314 -165.86 -26.51 -10.27
C LEU A 314 -164.97 -25.51 -11.03
N THR A 315 -165.49 -24.52 -11.77
CA THR A 315 -166.87 -23.99 -11.86
C THR A 315 -167.44 -23.90 -13.28
N LYS A 316 -168.68 -24.38 -13.45
CA LYS A 316 -169.56 -24.04 -14.60
C LYS A 316 -170.54 -22.96 -14.16
N MET A 317 -170.47 -21.77 -14.76
CA MET A 317 -171.43 -20.66 -14.85
C MET A 317 -170.57 -19.43 -15.18
N ARG A 318 -170.81 -18.64 -16.22
CA ARG A 318 -172.08 -18.19 -16.80
C ARG A 318 -171.78 -17.57 -18.17
N GLU A 319 -172.30 -18.16 -19.26
CA GLU A 319 -172.67 -17.47 -20.52
C GLU A 319 -173.33 -18.47 -21.49
N THR A 320 -174.51 -18.93 -21.09
CA THR A 320 -175.41 -19.72 -21.95
C THR A 320 -176.63 -18.87 -22.26
N ILE A 321 -177.11 -18.92 -23.50
CA ILE A 321 -178.27 -18.17 -24.04
C ILE A 321 -177.98 -16.69 -24.35
N GLN A 322 -177.22 -16.43 -25.43
CA GLN A 322 -177.78 -15.75 -26.62
C GLN A 322 -176.83 -15.76 -27.84
N ARG A 323 -176.87 -16.88 -28.59
CA ARG A 323 -176.86 -16.88 -30.06
C ARG A 323 -177.16 -18.28 -30.60
N ARG A 324 -178.44 -18.54 -30.88
CA ARG A 324 -178.87 -19.49 -31.92
C ARG A 324 -180.31 -19.15 -32.33
N LEU A 325 -180.45 -18.94 -33.63
CA LEU A 325 -181.58 -18.39 -34.40
C LEU A 325 -181.67 -16.86 -34.42
N GLN A 326 -181.52 -16.11 -35.52
CA GLN A 326 -181.21 -16.38 -36.95
C GLN A 326 -182.02 -17.46 -37.70
N ALA A 327 -182.82 -17.04 -38.67
CA ALA A 327 -183.84 -17.84 -39.40
C ALA A 327 -185.21 -17.96 -38.72
N VAL A 328 -185.78 -16.82 -38.28
CA VAL A 328 -187.18 -16.43 -38.62
C VAL A 328 -187.22 -14.90 -38.87
N GLU A 329 -186.26 -14.37 -39.62
CA GLU A 329 -186.20 -12.94 -40.00
C GLU A 329 -187.14 -12.58 -41.17
N GLU A 330 -187.93 -13.54 -41.66
CA GLU A 330 -188.86 -13.39 -42.77
C GLU A 330 -190.27 -13.87 -42.41
N SER A 331 -190.94 -13.16 -41.51
CA SER A 331 -192.38 -12.82 -41.61
C SER A 331 -192.84 -12.05 -40.37
N LYS A 332 -192.88 -10.71 -40.48
CA LYS A 332 -194.12 -9.90 -40.40
C LYS A 332 -193.79 -8.41 -40.28
N ALA A 333 -193.30 -7.83 -41.37
CA ALA A 333 -193.03 -6.40 -41.52
C ALA A 333 -194.32 -5.55 -41.65
N ASP A 334 -195.29 -5.75 -40.75
CA ASP A 334 -196.64 -5.15 -40.81
C ASP A 334 -197.21 -4.74 -39.43
N VAL A 335 -196.37 -4.70 -38.38
CA VAL A 335 -196.78 -4.21 -37.03
C VAL A 335 -195.80 -3.14 -36.49
N GLU A 336 -194.88 -2.65 -37.31
CA GLU A 336 -193.99 -1.53 -36.96
C GLU A 336 -194.66 -0.15 -37.08
N GLY A 337 -195.91 -0.08 -37.57
CA GLY A 337 -196.59 1.19 -37.87
C GLY A 337 -197.18 2.00 -36.69
N GLN A 338 -197.14 1.51 -35.44
CA GLN A 338 -197.87 2.17 -34.32
C GLN A 338 -197.09 2.29 -32.99
N LYS A 339 -195.77 2.06 -32.97
CA LYS A 339 -194.94 2.24 -31.75
C LYS A 339 -193.90 3.37 -31.84
N GLU A 340 -193.80 4.01 -33.00
CA GLU A 340 -192.90 5.13 -33.29
C GLU A 340 -193.25 6.40 -32.48
N THR A 341 -194.51 6.57 -32.09
CA THR A 341 -195.05 7.84 -31.58
C THR A 341 -194.84 8.10 -30.08
N LEU A 342 -194.29 7.15 -29.31
CA LEU A 342 -194.13 7.28 -27.84
C LEU A 342 -192.74 6.89 -27.30
N ARG A 343 -191.69 7.02 -28.12
CA ARG A 343 -190.28 6.99 -27.66
C ARG A 343 -189.49 8.28 -27.90
N GLY A 344 -190.10 9.28 -28.54
CA GLY A 344 -189.46 10.55 -28.91
C GLY A 344 -189.52 11.67 -27.87
N GLN A 345 -189.49 11.40 -26.55
CA GLN A 345 -189.66 12.45 -25.53
C GLN A 345 -188.66 12.52 -24.35
N ILE A 346 -187.67 11.62 -24.23
CA ILE A 346 -186.52 11.85 -23.33
C ILE A 346 -185.21 11.48 -24.01
N SER A 347 -184.65 12.46 -24.73
CA SER A 347 -183.24 12.50 -25.14
C SER A 347 -182.63 13.79 -24.60
N GLY A 348 -181.60 13.68 -23.76
CA GLY A 348 -180.88 14.86 -23.27
C GLY A 348 -180.02 14.62 -22.03
N ILE A 349 -178.76 15.09 -22.11
CA ILE A 349 -177.80 15.30 -21.01
C ILE A 349 -177.16 14.02 -20.43
N GLY A 350 -175.84 13.89 -20.27
CA GLY A 350 -174.77 14.84 -20.62
C GLY A 350 -173.40 14.64 -19.96
N THR A 351 -173.09 13.49 -19.35
CA THR A 351 -171.82 13.27 -18.61
C THR A 351 -171.31 11.82 -18.68
N ARG A 352 -170.42 11.50 -19.63
CA ARG A 352 -169.64 10.24 -19.60
C ARG A 352 -168.23 10.33 -20.18
N TRP A 353 -168.04 11.03 -21.29
CA TRP A 353 -166.73 11.10 -21.98
C TRP A 353 -165.60 11.77 -21.17
N GLY A 354 -165.90 12.76 -20.32
CA GLY A 354 -164.86 13.46 -19.54
C GLY A 354 -164.22 12.62 -18.43
N VAL A 355 -164.97 11.70 -17.82
CA VAL A 355 -164.49 10.88 -16.69
C VAL A 355 -163.51 9.80 -17.15
N ASP A 356 -163.77 9.18 -18.30
CA ASP A 356 -162.91 8.13 -18.85
C ASP A 356 -161.61 8.70 -19.44
N ALA A 357 -161.63 9.94 -19.95
CA ALA A 357 -160.43 10.67 -20.36
C ALA A 357 -159.53 11.01 -19.16
N MET A 358 -160.10 11.53 -18.06
CA MET A 358 -159.38 11.83 -16.83
C MET A 358 -158.72 10.58 -16.20
N LYS A 359 -159.41 9.42 -16.23
CA LYS A 359 -158.83 8.14 -15.75
C LYS A 359 -157.64 7.70 -16.58
N LYS A 360 -157.72 7.77 -17.92
CA LYS A 360 -156.57 7.43 -18.79
C LYS A 360 -155.37 8.33 -18.54
N GLN A 361 -155.59 9.62 -18.30
CA GLN A 361 -154.49 10.53 -17.94
C GLN A 361 -153.86 10.13 -16.60
N ALA A 362 -154.65 9.87 -15.56
CA ALA A 362 -154.14 9.45 -14.26
C ALA A 362 -153.37 8.10 -14.30
N GLU A 363 -153.77 7.17 -15.16
CA GLU A 363 -153.02 5.92 -15.40
C GLU A 363 -151.70 6.15 -16.16
N ALA A 364 -151.65 7.11 -17.09
CA ALA A 364 -150.43 7.50 -17.79
C ALA A 364 -149.46 8.22 -16.84
N ASP A 365 -149.94 9.17 -16.04
CA ASP A 365 -149.15 9.90 -15.04
C ASP A 365 -148.60 8.95 -13.98
N ARG A 366 -149.38 7.94 -13.56
CA ARG A 366 -148.91 6.90 -12.65
C ARG A 366 -147.77 6.07 -13.23
N LYS A 367 -147.87 5.64 -14.49
CA LYS A 367 -146.77 4.93 -15.18
C LYS A 367 -145.52 5.80 -15.28
N ALA A 368 -145.68 7.09 -15.64
CA ALA A 368 -144.57 8.03 -15.68
C ALA A 368 -143.90 8.20 -14.30
N MET A 369 -144.67 8.23 -13.21
CA MET A 369 -144.09 8.24 -11.86
C MET A 369 -143.39 6.93 -11.49
N ASP A 370 -143.97 5.77 -11.82
CA ASP A 370 -143.34 4.46 -11.56
C ASP A 370 -142.03 4.28 -12.34
N ASP A 371 -141.95 4.78 -13.58
CA ASP A 371 -140.73 4.77 -14.38
C ASP A 371 -139.68 5.80 -13.89
N LEU A 372 -140.08 7.01 -13.50
CA LEU A 372 -139.17 7.98 -12.84
C LEU A 372 -138.63 7.45 -11.49
N VAL A 373 -139.43 6.69 -10.74
CA VAL A 373 -138.99 6.00 -9.52
C VAL A 373 -137.94 4.94 -9.82
N ARG A 374 -138.10 4.17 -10.91
CA ARG A 374 -137.08 3.21 -11.38
C ARG A 374 -135.81 3.91 -11.83
N GLU A 375 -135.91 4.98 -12.61
CA GLU A 375 -134.75 5.76 -13.05
C GLU A 375 -133.98 6.33 -11.85
N ARG A 376 -134.67 6.93 -10.87
CA ARG A 376 -134.09 7.36 -9.59
C ARG A 376 -133.34 6.23 -8.90
N ASP A 377 -133.91 5.03 -8.81
CA ASP A 377 -133.27 3.91 -8.09
C ASP A 377 -132.08 3.31 -8.85
N ILE A 378 -132.12 3.32 -10.18
CA ILE A 378 -130.97 2.96 -11.02
C ILE A 378 -129.86 4.01 -10.87
N LEU A 379 -130.19 5.30 -10.94
CA LEU A 379 -129.25 6.41 -10.75
C LEU A 379 -128.64 6.40 -9.34
N ASN A 380 -129.43 6.14 -8.29
CA ASN A 380 -128.92 6.04 -6.92
C ASN A 380 -127.98 4.83 -6.75
N LYS A 381 -128.33 3.66 -7.31
CA LYS A 381 -127.43 2.49 -7.33
C LYS A 381 -126.14 2.77 -8.11
N ASN A 382 -126.21 3.49 -9.21
CA ASN A 382 -125.03 3.87 -10.00
C ASN A 382 -124.17 4.91 -9.28
N CYS A 383 -124.78 5.89 -8.61
CA CYS A 383 -124.10 6.87 -7.76
C CYS A 383 -123.37 6.18 -6.59
N LEU A 384 -124.02 5.23 -5.90
CA LEU A 384 -123.40 4.43 -4.84
C LEU A 384 -122.25 3.56 -5.37
N LYS A 385 -122.36 2.97 -6.56
CA LYS A 385 -121.26 2.23 -7.21
C LYS A 385 -120.09 3.15 -7.54
N ALA A 386 -120.35 4.33 -8.10
CA ALA A 386 -119.34 5.33 -8.42
C ALA A 386 -118.63 5.83 -7.14
N ALA A 387 -119.38 6.19 -6.10
CA ALA A 387 -118.83 6.61 -4.81
C ALA A 387 -117.93 5.52 -4.18
N ASN A 388 -118.36 4.26 -4.19
CA ASN A 388 -117.55 3.14 -3.71
C ASN A 388 -116.28 2.91 -4.55
N ALA A 389 -116.35 3.09 -5.88
CA ALA A 389 -115.18 3.03 -6.75
C ALA A 389 -114.20 4.18 -6.46
N THR A 390 -114.70 5.41 -6.32
CA THR A 390 -113.90 6.58 -5.92
C THR A 390 -113.25 6.39 -4.55
N GLN A 391 -113.96 5.81 -3.58
CA GLN A 391 -113.39 5.54 -2.25
C GLN A 391 -112.27 4.48 -2.29
N LYS A 392 -112.40 3.44 -3.13
CA LYS A 392 -111.32 2.48 -3.38
C LYS A 392 -110.11 3.16 -4.02
N GLN A 393 -110.33 4.01 -5.03
CA GLN A 393 -109.26 4.77 -5.68
C GLN A 393 -108.55 5.71 -4.70
N LEU A 394 -109.29 6.42 -3.84
CA LEU A 394 -108.74 7.29 -2.79
C LEU A 394 -107.84 6.50 -1.82
N ASN A 395 -108.29 5.33 -1.37
CA ASN A 395 -107.50 4.47 -0.48
C ASN A 395 -106.23 3.95 -1.17
N GLN A 396 -106.31 3.62 -2.47
CA GLN A 396 -105.15 3.20 -3.26
C GLN A 396 -104.15 4.35 -3.47
N VAL A 397 -104.61 5.58 -3.73
CA VAL A 397 -103.76 6.77 -3.82
C VAL A 397 -103.03 7.02 -2.50
N ARG A 398 -103.73 6.95 -1.35
CA ARG A 398 -103.08 7.10 -0.02
C ARG A 398 -102.00 6.06 0.24
N LEU A 399 -102.21 4.81 -0.18
CA LEU A 399 -101.22 3.75 -0.05
C LEU A 399 -99.98 4.01 -0.94
N HIS A 400 -100.20 4.47 -2.17
CA HIS A 400 -99.11 4.89 -3.07
C HIS A 400 -98.37 6.14 -2.55
N GLU A 401 -99.05 7.11 -1.94
CA GLU A 401 -98.40 8.26 -1.29
C GLU A 401 -97.52 7.84 -0.11
N GLN A 402 -97.98 6.89 0.71
CA GLN A 402 -97.17 6.37 1.82
C GLN A 402 -95.97 5.56 1.31
N SER A 403 -96.17 4.71 0.30
CA SER A 403 -95.08 3.99 -0.37
C SER A 403 -94.04 4.93 -0.97
N LYS A 404 -94.49 6.00 -1.65
CA LYS A 404 -93.63 7.06 -2.17
C LYS A 404 -92.79 7.72 -1.07
N LYS A 405 -93.40 8.11 0.07
CA LYS A 405 -92.68 8.70 1.20
C LYS A 405 -91.61 7.77 1.78
N ASN A 406 -91.90 6.47 1.88
CA ASN A 406 -90.93 5.48 2.35
C ASN A 406 -89.74 5.40 1.37
N LEU A 407 -90.00 5.30 0.06
CA LEU A 407 -88.97 5.29 -0.98
C LEU A 407 -88.16 6.60 -1.04
N GLU A 408 -88.79 7.76 -0.84
CA GLU A 408 -88.10 9.05 -0.75
C GLU A 408 -87.13 9.10 0.45
N GLN A 409 -87.53 8.54 1.59
CA GLN A 409 -86.66 8.42 2.77
C GLN A 409 -85.50 7.43 2.54
N GLU A 410 -85.76 6.28 1.90
CA GLU A 410 -84.71 5.33 1.53
C GLU A 410 -83.69 5.96 0.57
N ILE A 411 -84.15 6.66 -0.47
CA ILE A 411 -83.30 7.42 -1.40
C ILE A 411 -82.46 8.46 -0.64
N GLN A 412 -83.01 9.15 0.35
CA GLN A 412 -82.24 10.10 1.16
C GLN A 412 -81.18 9.39 2.02
N ASN A 413 -81.53 8.29 2.68
CA ASN A 413 -80.58 7.48 3.45
C ASN A 413 -79.42 6.98 2.58
N TYR A 414 -79.71 6.53 1.35
CA TYR A 414 -78.68 6.11 0.38
C TYR A 414 -77.79 7.27 -0.10
N LYS A 415 -78.33 8.49 -0.27
CA LYS A 415 -77.53 9.68 -0.57
C LYS A 415 -76.57 10.04 0.57
N ASP A 416 -77.06 10.03 1.80
CA ASP A 416 -76.27 10.34 2.99
C ASP A 416 -75.14 9.31 3.18
N GLU A 417 -75.44 8.02 2.98
CA GLU A 417 -74.43 6.97 3.04
C GLU A 417 -73.41 7.09 1.90
N ALA A 418 -73.84 7.35 0.66
CA ALA A 418 -72.93 7.62 -0.45
C ALA A 418 -72.02 8.85 -0.17
N GLN A 419 -72.50 9.86 0.56
CA GLN A 419 -71.69 11.00 0.98
C GLN A 419 -70.66 10.62 2.06
N LYS A 420 -71.00 9.73 3.01
CA LYS A 420 -70.03 9.18 3.98
C LYS A 420 -68.95 8.36 3.27
N GLN A 421 -69.34 7.45 2.37
CA GLN A 421 -68.40 6.62 1.61
C GLN A 421 -67.43 7.48 0.78
N ARG A 422 -67.90 8.55 0.14
CA ARG A 422 -67.01 9.52 -0.55
C ARG A 422 -65.99 10.19 0.38
N LYS A 423 -66.35 10.51 1.63
CA LYS A 423 -65.42 11.09 2.61
C LYS A 423 -64.35 10.07 3.05
N ILE A 424 -64.74 8.81 3.25
CA ILE A 424 -63.83 7.71 3.59
C ILE A 424 -62.86 7.46 2.45
N ILE A 425 -63.35 7.38 1.20
CA ILE A 425 -62.50 7.23 0.00
C ILE A 425 -61.47 8.36 -0.07
N TYR A 426 -61.88 9.62 0.08
CA TYR A 426 -60.95 10.76 0.06
C TYR A 426 -59.89 10.72 1.17
N GLN A 427 -60.23 10.22 2.36
CA GLN A 427 -59.25 10.01 3.43
C GLN A 427 -58.24 8.91 3.08
N LEU A 428 -58.72 7.77 2.55
CA LEU A 428 -57.87 6.66 2.13
C LEU A 428 -56.97 7.04 0.94
N GLU A 429 -57.45 7.85 -0.01
CA GLU A 429 -56.64 8.40 -1.10
C GLU A 429 -55.51 9.30 -0.55
N LYS A 430 -55.83 10.16 0.41
CA LYS A 430 -54.84 11.03 1.06
C LYS A 430 -53.80 10.25 1.87
N GLU A 431 -54.19 9.14 2.49
CA GLU A 431 -53.26 8.24 3.19
C GLU A 431 -52.40 7.44 2.21
N ARG A 432 -52.97 6.91 1.12
CA ARG A 432 -52.24 6.30 0.02
C ARG A 432 -51.17 7.24 -0.52
N ASP A 433 -51.52 8.50 -0.81
CA ASP A 433 -50.60 9.46 -1.40
C ASP A 433 -49.48 9.88 -0.42
N ARG A 434 -49.76 9.90 0.90
CA ARG A 434 -48.73 10.03 1.93
C ARG A 434 -47.76 8.85 1.91
N TYR A 435 -48.27 7.62 1.92
CA TYR A 435 -47.43 6.42 1.89
C TYR A 435 -46.61 6.30 0.60
N ILE A 436 -47.14 6.74 -0.55
CA ILE A 436 -46.39 6.83 -1.81
C ILE A 436 -45.20 7.79 -1.67
N ASN A 437 -45.42 8.98 -1.10
CA ASN A 437 -44.36 9.96 -0.88
C ASN A 437 -43.32 9.47 0.14
N GLU A 438 -43.75 8.89 1.27
CA GLU A 438 -42.84 8.30 2.26
C GLU A 438 -42.01 7.15 1.68
N ALA A 439 -42.62 6.27 0.87
CA ALA A 439 -41.90 5.20 0.16
C ALA A 439 -40.91 5.75 -0.87
N SER A 440 -41.26 6.83 -1.60
CA SER A 440 -40.37 7.51 -2.52
C SER A 440 -39.17 8.13 -1.81
N ASP A 441 -39.38 8.87 -0.72
CA ASP A 441 -38.34 9.48 0.10
C ASP A 441 -37.39 8.43 0.71
N LEU A 442 -37.95 7.32 1.20
CA LEU A 442 -37.16 6.19 1.70
C LEU A 442 -36.35 5.52 0.59
N THR A 443 -36.94 5.34 -0.60
CA THR A 443 -36.24 4.79 -1.77
C THR A 443 -35.07 5.68 -2.18
N GLN A 444 -35.27 7.01 -2.22
CA GLN A 444 -34.20 7.96 -2.53
C GLN A 444 -33.07 7.94 -1.48
N LYS A 445 -33.41 7.83 -0.19
CA LYS A 445 -32.40 7.68 0.89
C LYS A 445 -31.61 6.37 0.76
N VAL A 446 -32.28 5.26 0.43
CA VAL A 446 -31.61 3.97 0.19
C VAL A 446 -30.65 4.06 -1.00
N LEU A 447 -31.05 4.69 -2.11
CA LEU A 447 -30.18 4.90 -3.26
C LEU A 447 -28.95 5.75 -2.91
N GLY A 448 -29.13 6.86 -2.18
CA GLY A 448 -28.02 7.69 -1.69
C GLY A 448 -27.05 6.91 -0.80
N HIS A 449 -27.56 6.11 0.15
CA HIS A 449 -26.71 5.27 1.00
C HIS A 449 -26.01 4.13 0.22
N MET A 450 -26.61 3.58 -0.83
CA MET A 450 -25.93 2.63 -1.71
C MET A 450 -24.78 3.30 -2.48
N GLU A 451 -24.92 4.58 -2.84
CA GLU A 451 -23.89 5.36 -3.52
C GLU A 451 -22.73 5.70 -2.56
N ASP A 452 -23.04 6.11 -1.32
CA ASP A 452 -22.06 6.27 -0.24
C ASP A 452 -21.26 4.99 -0.01
N VAL A 453 -21.93 3.82 0.07
CA VAL A 453 -21.28 2.51 0.26
C VAL A 453 -20.29 2.23 -0.87
N LYS A 454 -20.65 2.44 -2.14
CA LYS A 454 -19.73 2.25 -3.28
C LYS A 454 -18.49 3.15 -3.18
N VAL A 455 -18.66 4.41 -2.76
CA VAL A 455 -17.53 5.34 -2.55
C VAL A 455 -16.61 4.83 -1.43
N ARG A 456 -17.18 4.31 -0.33
CA ARG A 456 -16.40 3.71 0.77
C ARG A 456 -15.70 2.42 0.35
N GLU A 457 -16.33 1.58 -0.45
CA GLU A 457 -15.72 0.35 -1.01
C GLU A 457 -14.52 0.69 -1.91
N MET A 458 -14.65 1.71 -2.76
CA MET A 458 -13.54 2.20 -3.60
C MET A 458 -12.37 2.73 -2.75
N GLN A 459 -12.66 3.53 -1.70
CA GLN A 459 -11.63 3.97 -0.75
C GLN A 459 -10.94 2.79 -0.04
N ILE A 460 -11.70 1.78 0.39
CA ILE A 460 -11.15 0.56 1.01
C ILE A 460 -10.24 -0.19 0.03
N PHE A 461 -10.60 -0.26 -1.25
CA PHE A 461 -9.77 -0.86 -2.30
C PHE A 461 -8.45 -0.09 -2.48
N ASP A 462 -8.50 1.23 -2.58
CA ASP A 462 -7.30 2.08 -2.69
C ASP A 462 -6.38 1.96 -1.47
N TYR A 463 -6.94 1.91 -0.25
CA TYR A 463 -6.14 1.68 0.96
C TYR A 463 -5.52 0.27 0.98
N LYS A 464 -6.25 -0.78 0.58
CA LYS A 464 -5.69 -2.14 0.44
C LYS A 464 -4.54 -2.18 -0.56
N LYS A 465 -4.67 -1.50 -1.70
CA LYS A 465 -3.58 -1.38 -2.69
C LYS A 465 -2.34 -0.69 -2.08
N LYS A 466 -2.52 0.45 -1.39
CA LYS A 466 -1.43 1.15 -0.71
C LYS A 466 -0.75 0.31 0.38
N ILE A 467 -1.52 -0.51 1.12
CA ILE A 467 -0.97 -1.46 2.11
C ILE A 467 -0.09 -2.51 1.42
N ALA A 468 -0.57 -3.15 0.34
CA ALA A 468 0.23 -4.14 -0.40
C ALA A 468 1.51 -3.53 -1.02
N GLU A 469 1.46 -2.29 -1.51
CA GLU A 469 2.64 -1.54 -1.97
C GLU A 469 3.62 -1.22 -0.83
N ALA A 470 3.13 -0.96 0.38
CA ALA A 470 3.97 -0.75 1.56
C ALA A 470 4.60 -2.06 2.07
N GLU A 471 3.84 -3.15 2.09
CA GLU A 471 4.32 -4.49 2.48
C GLU A 471 5.41 -5.01 1.54
N THR A 472 5.24 -4.83 0.23
CA THR A 472 6.27 -5.20 -0.77
C THR A 472 7.53 -4.37 -0.63
N LYS A 473 7.43 -3.05 -0.39
CA LYS A 473 8.58 -2.18 -0.07
C LYS A 473 9.27 -2.59 1.24
N LEU A 474 8.51 -2.90 2.29
CA LEU A 474 9.05 -3.36 3.57
C LEU A 474 9.84 -4.66 3.38
N LYS A 475 9.31 -5.61 2.61
CA LYS A 475 9.97 -6.89 2.33
C LYS A 475 11.24 -6.71 1.48
N GLN A 476 11.25 -5.78 0.53
CA GLN A 476 12.47 -5.40 -0.20
C GLN A 476 13.55 -4.83 0.74
N GLN A 477 13.16 -3.95 1.67
CA GLN A 477 14.07 -3.37 2.67
C GLN A 477 14.60 -4.41 3.66
N GLN A 478 13.76 -5.37 4.09
CA GLN A 478 14.19 -6.51 4.92
C GLN A 478 15.26 -7.34 4.21
N ASN A 479 15.03 -7.73 2.96
CA ASN A 479 15.99 -8.49 2.16
C ASN A 479 17.33 -7.73 1.99
N LEU A 480 17.28 -6.41 1.74
CA LEU A 480 18.47 -5.56 1.64
C LEU A 480 19.24 -5.49 2.97
N TYR A 481 18.53 -5.34 4.09
CA TYR A 481 19.13 -5.33 5.42
C TYR A 481 19.77 -6.69 5.78
N GLU A 482 19.13 -7.80 5.43
CA GLU A 482 19.69 -9.15 5.61
C GLU A 482 20.96 -9.37 4.78
N ALA A 483 20.98 -8.89 3.53
CA ALA A 483 22.18 -8.92 2.67
C ALA A 483 23.33 -8.11 3.29
N VAL A 484 23.11 -6.83 3.62
CA VAL A 484 24.13 -5.97 4.25
C VAL A 484 24.61 -6.54 5.59
N ARG A 485 23.71 -7.16 6.38
CA ARG A 485 24.07 -7.84 7.63
C ARG A 485 24.94 -9.08 7.38
N SER A 486 24.65 -9.85 6.32
CA SER A 486 25.47 -10.98 5.89
C SER A 486 26.87 -10.52 5.47
N ASP A 487 26.95 -9.51 4.60
CA ASP A 487 28.23 -8.95 4.12
C ASP A 487 29.06 -8.40 5.28
N ARG A 488 28.44 -7.64 6.20
CA ARG A 488 29.10 -7.15 7.41
C ARG A 488 29.67 -8.29 8.26
N ASN A 489 28.90 -9.38 8.44
CA ASN A 489 29.37 -10.53 9.21
C ASN A 489 30.53 -11.26 8.50
N LEU A 490 30.49 -11.36 7.16
CA LEU A 490 31.59 -11.90 6.34
C LEU A 490 32.85 -11.04 6.49
N TYR A 491 32.75 -9.71 6.34
CA TYR A 491 33.89 -8.81 6.53
C TYR A 491 34.42 -8.82 7.97
N SER A 492 33.57 -8.93 8.99
CA SER A 492 34.03 -9.13 10.38
C SER A 492 34.82 -10.42 10.55
N LYS A 493 34.41 -11.53 9.91
CA LYS A 493 35.15 -12.79 9.95
C LYS A 493 36.49 -12.67 9.23
N ASN A 494 36.51 -12.13 8.01
CA ASN A 494 37.74 -11.93 7.24
C ASN A 494 38.73 -10.99 7.96
N LEU A 495 38.23 -9.97 8.67
CA LEU A 495 39.06 -9.08 9.48
C LEU A 495 39.71 -9.81 10.66
N ILE A 496 38.99 -10.70 11.34
CA ILE A 496 39.55 -11.53 12.42
C ILE A 496 40.61 -12.49 11.86
N GLU A 497 40.32 -13.16 10.75
CA GLU A 497 41.28 -14.06 10.09
C GLU A 497 42.58 -13.34 9.69
N ALA A 498 42.48 -12.16 9.06
CA ALA A 498 43.64 -11.33 8.74
C ALA A 498 44.39 -10.82 9.99
N GLN A 499 43.67 -10.51 11.07
CA GLN A 499 44.27 -10.10 12.34
C GLN A 499 45.07 -11.26 12.97
N ASP A 500 44.51 -12.47 12.94
CA ASP A 500 45.17 -13.69 13.42
C ASP A 500 46.43 -13.99 12.60
N GLU A 501 46.35 -13.94 11.25
CA GLU A 501 47.52 -14.05 10.36
C GLU A 501 48.62 -13.02 10.71
N ILE A 502 48.24 -11.76 10.96
CA ILE A 502 49.18 -10.71 11.38
C ILE A 502 49.83 -11.06 12.74
N THR A 503 49.09 -11.63 13.70
CA THR A 503 49.68 -12.06 14.97
C THR A 503 50.62 -13.26 14.80
N GLU A 504 50.29 -14.22 13.93
CA GLU A 504 51.17 -15.35 13.63
C GLU A 504 52.45 -14.88 12.92
N MET A 505 52.35 -13.97 11.96
CA MET A 505 53.51 -13.38 11.28
C MET A 505 54.38 -12.57 12.24
N LYS A 506 53.79 -11.80 13.17
CA LYS A 506 54.53 -11.13 14.25
C LYS A 506 55.24 -12.13 15.17
N ARG A 507 54.64 -13.30 15.44
CA ARG A 507 55.27 -14.38 16.23
C ARG A 507 56.44 -15.01 15.46
N LYS A 508 56.28 -15.31 14.17
CA LYS A 508 57.36 -15.79 13.28
C LYS A 508 58.51 -14.80 13.21
N LEU A 509 58.23 -13.49 13.07
CA LEU A 509 59.23 -12.44 13.04
C LEU A 509 59.98 -12.33 14.38
N LYS A 510 59.30 -12.43 15.52
CA LYS A 510 59.98 -12.51 16.84
C LYS A 510 60.92 -13.72 16.96
N ILE A 511 60.49 -14.90 16.49
CA ILE A 511 61.32 -16.12 16.49
C ILE A 511 62.54 -15.92 15.58
N MET A 512 62.33 -15.39 14.37
CA MET A 512 63.40 -15.13 13.40
C MET A 512 64.40 -14.05 13.90
N ASN A 513 63.93 -13.00 14.58
CA ASN A 513 64.82 -12.04 15.25
C ASN A 513 65.65 -12.72 16.33
N HIS A 514 65.05 -13.57 17.17
CA HIS A 514 65.81 -14.31 18.18
C HIS A 514 66.84 -15.27 17.54
N GLN A 515 66.52 -15.92 16.42
CA GLN A 515 67.49 -16.70 15.64
C GLN A 515 68.62 -15.83 15.06
N ILE A 516 68.31 -14.63 14.56
CA ILE A 516 69.31 -13.67 14.08
C ILE A 516 70.24 -13.25 15.23
N ASP A 517 69.70 -13.00 16.42
CA ASP A 517 70.49 -12.60 17.59
C ASP A 517 71.34 -13.77 18.13
N GLN A 518 70.80 -14.99 18.18
CA GLN A 518 71.59 -16.21 18.45
C GLN A 518 72.74 -16.38 17.45
N LEU A 519 72.49 -16.17 16.15
CA LEU A 519 73.53 -16.25 15.12
C LEU A 519 74.58 -15.13 15.26
N LYS A 520 74.21 -13.92 15.71
CA LYS A 520 75.18 -12.87 16.06
C LYS A 520 76.02 -13.24 17.28
N GLU A 521 75.42 -13.84 18.31
CA GLU A 521 76.15 -14.37 19.48
C GLU A 521 77.09 -15.51 19.07
N GLU A 522 76.68 -16.41 18.18
CA GLU A 522 77.57 -17.43 17.59
C GLU A 522 78.70 -16.82 16.76
N ILE A 523 78.44 -15.78 15.96
CA ILE A 523 79.47 -15.10 15.17
C ILE A 523 80.47 -14.42 16.10
N THR A 524 80.00 -13.59 17.04
CA THR A 524 80.88 -12.87 17.98
C THR A 524 81.67 -13.81 18.91
N THR A 525 81.10 -14.95 19.32
CA THR A 525 81.87 -15.97 20.06
C THR A 525 82.91 -16.68 19.19
N LYS A 526 82.60 -16.99 17.93
CA LYS A 526 83.57 -17.53 16.95
C LYS A 526 84.66 -16.51 16.60
N GLU A 527 84.33 -15.23 16.46
CA GLU A 527 85.29 -14.13 16.28
C GLU A 527 86.21 -13.99 17.50
N ALA A 528 85.66 -14.00 18.72
CA ALA A 528 86.45 -13.96 19.94
C ALA A 528 87.35 -15.20 20.10
N ALA A 529 86.91 -16.37 19.66
CA ALA A 529 87.74 -17.57 19.59
C ALA A 529 88.86 -17.44 18.53
N LEU A 530 88.55 -16.93 17.34
CA LEU A 530 89.51 -16.66 16.26
C LEU A 530 90.58 -15.65 16.70
N VAL A 531 90.17 -14.57 17.39
CA VAL A 531 91.10 -13.58 17.94
C VAL A 531 92.00 -14.21 18.99
N LYS A 532 91.49 -15.07 19.89
CA LYS A 532 92.31 -15.82 20.85
C LYS A 532 93.30 -16.75 20.14
N GLU A 533 92.86 -17.46 19.11
CA GLU A 533 93.69 -18.36 18.30
C GLU A 533 94.83 -17.59 17.61
N LEU A 534 94.54 -16.44 17.00
CA LEU A 534 95.53 -15.55 16.41
C LEU A 534 96.54 -15.04 17.47
N LEU A 535 96.07 -14.67 18.66
CA LEU A 535 96.92 -14.26 19.79
C LEU A 535 97.81 -15.41 20.32
N ILE A 536 97.32 -16.65 20.28
CA ILE A 536 98.10 -17.84 20.60
C ILE A 536 99.16 -18.05 19.52
N GLN A 537 98.81 -18.03 18.24
CA GLN A 537 99.76 -18.16 17.12
C GLN A 537 100.84 -17.07 17.14
N GLU A 538 100.48 -15.83 17.51
CA GLU A 538 101.44 -14.73 17.66
C GLU A 538 102.39 -14.96 18.84
N LYS A 539 101.88 -15.46 19.98
CA LYS A 539 102.72 -15.88 21.11
C LYS A 539 103.58 -17.10 20.80
N GLU A 540 103.11 -18.04 19.99
CA GLU A 540 103.89 -19.19 19.54
C GLU A 540 105.01 -18.77 18.59
N LYS A 541 104.77 -17.81 17.68
CA LYS A 541 105.82 -17.19 16.87
C LYS A 541 106.87 -16.50 17.74
N LEU A 542 106.45 -15.66 18.70
CA LEU A 542 107.36 -15.01 19.65
C LEU A 542 108.14 -16.04 20.50
N TYR A 543 107.53 -17.16 20.87
CA TYR A 543 108.19 -18.25 21.58
C TYR A 543 109.21 -18.99 20.69
N MET A 544 108.88 -19.25 19.42
CA MET A 544 109.80 -19.81 18.42
C MET A 544 111.00 -18.89 18.16
N GLU A 545 110.76 -17.58 18.03
CA GLU A 545 111.80 -16.56 17.88
C GLU A 545 112.69 -16.47 19.12
N LEU A 546 112.11 -16.45 20.33
CA LEU A 546 112.86 -16.47 21.58
C LEU A 546 113.72 -17.75 21.71
N LYS A 547 113.18 -18.90 21.30
CA LYS A 547 113.90 -20.18 21.25
C LYS A 547 115.04 -20.15 20.21
N HIS A 548 114.86 -19.50 19.07
CA HIS A 548 115.93 -19.26 18.08
C HIS A 548 117.01 -18.30 18.58
N ILE A 549 116.64 -17.27 19.36
CA ILE A 549 117.59 -16.34 19.99
C ILE A 549 118.41 -17.05 21.07
N LEU A 550 117.77 -17.88 21.92
CA LEU A 550 118.46 -18.69 22.92
C LEU A 550 119.41 -19.71 22.29
N ALA A 551 119.04 -20.33 21.17
CA ALA A 551 119.92 -21.22 20.39
C ALA A 551 121.11 -20.51 19.71
N ARG A 552 121.18 -19.16 19.75
CA ARG A 552 122.30 -18.36 19.22
C ARG A 552 123.30 -17.90 20.29
N GLN A 553 123.11 -18.23 21.57
CA GLN A 553 124.15 -17.98 22.58
C GLN A 553 125.30 -18.99 22.45
N PRO A 554 126.57 -18.54 22.38
CA PRO A 554 127.71 -19.46 22.33
C PRO A 554 127.89 -20.21 23.64
N GLY A 555 128.10 -21.53 23.55
CA GLY A 555 128.22 -22.42 24.71
C GLY A 555 129.51 -22.26 25.52
N PRO A 556 129.61 -22.93 26.69
CA PRO A 556 130.69 -22.73 27.68
C PRO A 556 132.11 -22.88 27.12
N GLU A 557 132.30 -23.77 26.16
CA GLU A 557 133.59 -24.14 25.56
C GLU A 557 134.30 -22.94 24.88
N VAL A 558 133.53 -21.98 24.35
CA VAL A 558 134.09 -20.77 23.70
C VAL A 558 134.66 -19.79 24.73
N SER A 559 134.10 -19.78 25.95
CA SER A 559 134.58 -18.92 27.05
C SER A 559 135.92 -19.40 27.61
N GLU A 560 136.13 -20.72 27.66
CA GLU A 560 137.34 -21.33 28.21
C GLU A 560 138.56 -21.17 27.28
N GLN A 561 138.36 -21.33 25.96
CA GLN A 561 139.40 -21.09 24.95
C GLN A 561 139.90 -19.62 24.97
N LEU A 562 138.99 -18.67 25.22
CA LEU A 562 139.32 -17.24 25.35
C LEU A 562 140.22 -16.95 26.57
N GLY A 563 140.09 -17.73 27.65
CA GLY A 563 140.97 -17.67 28.82
C GLY A 563 142.40 -18.11 28.51
N ILE A 564 142.56 -19.20 27.75
CA ILE A 564 143.88 -19.74 27.36
C ILE A 564 144.65 -18.72 26.51
N TYR A 565 144.05 -18.19 25.44
CA TYR A 565 144.70 -17.19 24.58
C TYR A 565 145.12 -15.93 25.34
N LYS A 566 144.30 -15.46 26.30
CA LYS A 566 144.60 -14.27 27.11
C LYS A 566 145.83 -14.46 28.02
N ASN A 567 146.03 -15.68 28.55
CA ASN A 567 147.22 -16.01 29.34
C ASN A 567 148.47 -16.13 28.46
N THR A 568 148.40 -16.79 27.30
CA THR A 568 149.53 -16.91 26.37
C THR A 568 150.00 -15.54 25.87
N LEU A 569 149.07 -14.60 25.62
CA LEU A 569 149.41 -13.23 25.23
C LEU A 569 150.23 -12.50 26.33
N ARG A 570 149.80 -12.63 27.59
CA ARG A 570 150.40 -11.96 28.76
C ARG A 570 151.87 -12.37 28.97
N ASP A 571 152.21 -13.63 28.76
CA ASP A 571 153.59 -14.10 28.93
C ASP A 571 154.49 -13.75 27.73
N LYS A 572 153.94 -13.70 26.51
CA LYS A 572 154.64 -13.12 25.35
C LYS A 572 154.96 -11.63 25.54
N THR A 573 154.05 -10.85 26.12
CA THR A 573 154.31 -9.43 26.46
C THR A 573 155.45 -9.28 27.48
N LYS A 574 155.59 -10.20 28.45
CA LYS A 574 156.73 -10.17 29.40
C LYS A 574 158.07 -10.47 28.72
N GLN A 575 158.11 -11.43 27.79
CA GLN A 575 159.33 -11.72 27.00
C GLN A 575 159.75 -10.50 26.17
N MET A 576 158.79 -9.86 25.49
CA MET A 576 159.04 -8.67 24.67
C MET A 576 159.60 -7.50 25.49
N LYS A 577 159.14 -7.29 26.74
CA LYS A 577 159.69 -6.24 27.61
C LYS A 577 161.15 -6.46 28.01
N ARG A 578 161.63 -7.71 28.14
CA ARG A 578 163.06 -8.00 28.43
C ARG A 578 163.96 -7.69 27.24
N LEU A 579 163.55 -8.13 26.05
CA LEU A 579 164.27 -7.84 24.80
C LEU A 579 164.30 -6.33 24.49
N ALA A 580 163.23 -5.58 24.82
CA ALA A 580 163.22 -4.13 24.69
C ALA A 580 164.23 -3.43 25.63
N SER A 581 164.43 -3.92 26.86
CA SER A 581 165.46 -3.37 27.76
C SER A 581 166.89 -3.69 27.32
N GLU A 582 167.13 -4.85 26.70
CA GLU A 582 168.43 -5.19 26.12
C GLU A 582 168.74 -4.33 24.88
N LEU A 583 167.74 -4.10 24.02
CA LEU A 583 167.89 -3.24 22.83
C LEU A 583 168.27 -1.80 23.20
N ASN A 584 167.60 -1.21 24.19
CA ASN A 584 167.90 0.14 24.69
C ASN A 584 169.34 0.29 25.21
N MET A 585 169.90 -0.76 25.82
CA MET A 585 171.28 -0.75 26.31
C MET A 585 172.29 -0.68 25.15
N TYR A 586 172.04 -1.44 24.07
CA TYR A 586 172.89 -1.42 22.88
C TYR A 586 172.74 -0.13 22.05
N GLU A 587 171.56 0.48 22.00
CA GLU A 587 171.38 1.79 21.37
C GLU A 587 172.16 2.90 22.10
N SER A 588 172.20 2.88 23.44
CA SER A 588 173.00 3.82 24.23
C SER A 588 174.50 3.70 23.95
N GLN A 589 175.05 2.48 23.88
CA GLN A 589 176.46 2.27 23.53
C GLN A 589 176.77 2.70 22.08
N SER A 590 175.83 2.50 21.14
CA SER A 590 175.97 2.94 19.75
C SER A 590 176.00 4.47 19.62
N ALA A 591 175.28 5.19 20.49
CA ALA A 591 175.30 6.65 20.55
C ALA A 591 176.64 7.20 21.06
N GLU A 592 177.24 6.59 22.09
CA GLU A 592 178.57 6.98 22.60
C GLU A 592 179.65 6.81 21.52
N TYR A 593 179.71 5.65 20.85
CA TYR A 593 180.67 5.44 19.76
C TYR A 593 180.51 6.41 18.58
N LYS A 594 179.28 6.85 18.26
CA LYS A 594 179.07 7.92 17.27
C LYS A 594 179.64 9.25 17.71
N TYR A 595 179.46 9.63 18.98
CA TYR A 595 179.97 10.90 19.51
C TYR A 595 181.51 10.94 19.52
N GLU A 596 182.15 9.84 19.91
CA GLU A 596 183.62 9.71 19.89
C GLU A 596 184.19 9.85 18.46
N ILE A 597 183.55 9.23 17.47
CA ILE A 597 183.93 9.31 16.05
C ILE A 597 183.79 10.73 15.50
N GLU A 598 182.72 11.46 15.85
CA GLU A 598 182.55 12.85 15.43
C GLU A 598 183.53 13.83 16.08
N ARG A 599 184.01 13.54 17.31
CA ARG A 599 185.07 14.35 17.95
C ARG A 599 186.40 14.19 17.22
N LEU A 600 186.80 12.94 16.97
CA LEU A 600 188.05 12.62 16.26
C LEU A 600 188.03 13.12 14.80
N ALA A 601 186.87 13.09 14.12
CA ALA A 601 186.72 13.65 12.79
C ALA A 601 186.92 15.19 12.75
N ARG A 602 186.46 15.92 13.77
CA ARG A 602 186.65 17.37 13.91
C ARG A 602 188.10 17.73 14.21
N GLU A 603 188.75 17.02 15.13
CA GLU A 603 190.18 17.19 15.44
C GLU A 603 191.05 16.97 14.18
N LEU A 604 190.75 15.95 13.37
CA LEU A 604 191.44 15.67 12.10
C LEU A 604 191.24 16.78 11.05
N GLN A 605 190.05 17.40 11.00
CA GLN A 605 189.76 18.51 10.09
C GLN A 605 190.54 19.78 10.44
N ASP A 606 190.68 20.10 11.73
CA ASP A 606 191.41 21.30 12.17
C ASP A 606 192.94 21.15 12.03
N VAL A 607 193.49 19.93 12.21
CA VAL A 607 194.89 19.65 11.88
C VAL A 607 195.13 19.80 10.37
N LYS A 608 194.23 19.29 9.51
CA LYS A 608 194.30 19.52 8.05
C LYS A 608 194.26 21.01 7.70
N LYS A 609 193.34 21.80 8.28
CA LYS A 609 193.26 23.25 8.05
C LYS A 609 194.57 23.96 8.42
N LYS A 610 195.15 23.66 9.59
CA LYS A 610 196.42 24.25 10.03
C LYS A 610 197.59 23.88 9.11
N TYR A 611 197.67 22.63 8.65
CA TYR A 611 198.70 22.18 7.70
C TYR A 611 198.59 22.89 6.34
N PHE A 612 197.38 22.98 5.76
CA PHE A 612 197.20 23.65 4.47
C PHE A 612 197.41 25.17 4.54
N LEU A 613 197.05 25.84 5.65
CA LEU A 613 197.36 27.26 5.85
C LEU A 613 198.86 27.53 5.94
N HIS A 614 199.61 26.66 6.62
CA HIS A 614 201.07 26.83 6.71
C HIS A 614 201.77 26.60 5.37
N LYS A 615 201.35 25.56 4.63
CA LYS A 615 201.90 25.21 3.31
C LYS A 615 201.58 26.27 2.25
N LYS A 616 200.37 26.85 2.28
CA LYS A 616 199.95 27.91 1.35
C LYS A 616 200.72 29.22 1.58
N LYS A 617 201.10 29.55 2.82
CA LYS A 617 201.95 30.73 3.11
C LYS A 617 203.39 30.57 2.61
N GLU A 618 204.00 29.40 2.75
CA GLU A 618 205.37 29.18 2.25
C GLU A 618 205.42 29.14 0.71
N GLN A 619 204.40 28.55 0.07
CA GLN A 619 204.33 28.44 -1.38
C GLN A 619 204.14 29.83 -2.06
N GLN A 620 203.36 30.72 -1.44
CA GLN A 620 203.25 32.13 -1.89
C GLN A 620 204.53 32.95 -1.71
N GLN A 621 205.49 32.48 -0.90
CA GLN A 621 206.79 33.14 -0.75
C GLN A 621 207.79 32.69 -1.83
N LYS A 622 207.71 31.43 -2.29
CA LYS A 622 208.53 30.90 -3.40
C LYS A 622 208.04 31.31 -4.78
N GLU A 623 206.75 31.58 -4.95
CA GLU A 623 206.17 32.03 -6.24
C GLU A 623 206.45 33.52 -6.57
N ARG A 624 207.02 34.30 -5.62
CA ARG A 624 207.38 35.71 -5.86
C ARG A 624 208.78 35.93 -6.46
N GLU A 625 209.64 34.91 -6.48
CA GLU A 625 210.99 34.97 -7.07
C GLU A 625 211.22 34.07 -8.30
N ARG A 626 210.28 33.17 -8.62
CA ARG A 626 210.33 32.38 -9.88
C ARG A 626 209.16 32.62 -10.82
N ALA A 627 208.81 33.89 -10.97
CA ALA A 627 208.55 34.46 -12.30
C ALA A 627 209.88 34.55 -13.11
N LEU A 628 210.57 33.41 -13.19
CA LEU A 628 211.91 33.20 -13.74
C LEU A 628 212.01 31.67 -13.99
N VAL A 629 211.60 31.23 -15.19
CA VAL A 629 211.64 29.84 -15.73
C VAL A 629 210.60 28.87 -15.10
N GLN A 630 209.77 28.04 -15.80
CA GLN A 630 209.36 27.88 -17.21
C GLN A 630 208.15 26.88 -17.30
N ALA A 631 207.53 26.72 -18.48
CA ALA A 631 206.47 25.77 -18.91
C ALA A 631 206.65 24.27 -18.51
N GLY A 632 205.68 23.34 -18.68
CA GLY A 632 204.29 23.37 -19.19
C GLY A 632 203.73 21.98 -19.58
N SER A 633 202.45 21.92 -19.98
CA SER A 633 201.73 20.90 -20.81
C SER A 633 201.52 19.40 -20.39
N SER A 634 200.24 19.00 -20.45
CA SER A 634 199.62 17.83 -21.17
C SER A 634 199.60 16.34 -20.68
N SER A 635 198.36 15.85 -20.46
CA SER A 635 197.68 14.71 -21.17
C SER A 635 197.69 13.21 -20.70
N ILE A 636 196.50 12.57 -20.87
CA ILE A 636 196.17 11.14 -21.20
C ILE A 636 196.04 10.06 -20.07
N GLN A 637 195.23 9.02 -20.38
CA GLN A 637 194.74 7.81 -19.64
C GLN A 637 195.87 6.74 -19.36
N PRO A 638 195.65 5.46 -18.91
CA PRO A 638 194.44 4.67 -18.52
C PRO A 638 194.60 3.67 -17.31
N GLN A 639 193.67 2.69 -17.20
CA GLN A 639 193.85 1.28 -16.75
C GLN A 639 193.68 0.81 -15.27
N ARG A 640 193.48 -0.52 -15.15
CA ARG A 640 193.24 -1.36 -13.94
C ARG A 640 194.54 -1.62 -13.14
N THR A 641 194.46 -1.98 -11.85
CA THR A 641 194.63 -3.37 -11.31
C THR A 641 194.63 -3.46 -9.76
N ASP A 642 194.34 -4.67 -9.26
CA ASP A 642 194.82 -5.38 -8.05
C ASP A 642 195.04 -4.68 -6.69
N ALA A 643 194.44 -5.27 -5.63
CA ALA A 643 195.17 -6.01 -4.57
C ALA A 643 194.21 -6.56 -3.48
N ALA A 644 194.62 -7.62 -2.76
CA ALA A 644 193.82 -8.27 -1.70
C ALA A 644 194.65 -8.62 -0.46
N ARG A 645 193.99 -8.70 0.72
CA ARG A 645 194.32 -9.53 1.93
C ARG A 645 193.21 -9.31 3.00
N PHE A 646 192.53 -10.36 3.51
CA PHE A 646 192.91 -11.26 4.65
C PHE A 646 192.72 -10.53 6.00
N THR A 647 191.96 -10.95 7.03
CA THR A 647 191.49 -12.26 7.60
C THR A 647 190.04 -12.15 8.16
N GLY A 648 189.30 -13.19 8.59
CA GLY A 648 189.48 -14.67 8.57
C GLY A 648 188.38 -15.42 9.37
N GLY A 649 188.11 -16.70 9.03
CA GLY A 649 187.30 -17.69 9.79
C GLY A 649 185.75 -17.56 9.74
N GLY A 650 184.95 -18.59 9.43
CA GLY A 650 185.23 -19.96 8.96
C GLY A 650 183.96 -20.86 8.91
N PHE A 651 183.91 -21.80 7.94
CA PHE A 651 183.05 -23.03 7.83
C PHE A 651 181.51 -22.94 8.03
N ASN A 652 180.56 -23.30 7.13
CA ASN A 652 180.45 -23.99 5.83
C ASN A 652 179.82 -25.43 5.85
N LEU A 653 178.90 -25.68 4.90
CA LEU A 653 178.27 -26.96 4.41
C LEU A 653 177.14 -27.68 5.22
N LYS A 654 176.00 -27.90 4.53
CA LYS A 654 175.27 -29.16 4.17
C LYS A 654 175.41 -30.43 5.08
N PRO A 655 174.44 -31.40 5.17
CA PRO A 655 173.31 -31.71 4.27
C PRO A 655 171.96 -32.05 5.04
N PRO A 656 171.19 -33.18 4.91
CA PRO A 656 169.70 -33.11 4.92
C PRO A 656 168.95 -34.15 5.82
N GLN A 657 167.64 -34.29 5.58
CA GLN A 657 166.77 -35.49 5.76
C GLN A 657 166.37 -36.01 7.16
N LYS A 658 165.03 -36.07 7.33
CA LYS A 658 164.19 -37.14 7.92
C LYS A 658 164.21 -37.47 9.42
N ALA A 659 163.03 -37.98 9.81
CA ALA A 659 162.73 -38.90 10.91
C ALA A 659 162.47 -38.32 12.32
N SER A 660 161.19 -38.13 12.60
CA SER A 660 160.46 -38.71 13.75
C SER A 660 161.17 -38.83 15.11
N ALA A 661 160.70 -38.02 16.07
CA ALA A 661 159.85 -38.51 17.15
C ALA A 661 158.78 -37.44 17.47
#